data_AF-A0A356J437-F1
#
_entry.id   AF-A0A356J437-F1
#
_cell.length_a   1.000
_cell.length_b   1.000
_cell.length_c   1.000
_cell.angle_alpha   90.00
_cell.angle_beta   90.00
_cell.angle_gamma   90.00
#
_symmetry.space_group_name_H-M   'P 1'
#
loop_
_entity.id
_entity.type
_entity.pdbx_description
1 polymer ?
#
loop_
_entity_poly.entity_id
_entity_poly.type
_entity_poly.pdbx_seq_one_letter_code
_entity_poly.pdbx_strand_id
1 'polypeptide(L)'
;MGGVRPCDFAALEGVRSHGYLGRLDALRVQCAGARGAGGTGRLRICGEPGEYARECAVPGRKRLSRVVPPAAVHAAVHFADAARGAVGGRFGTGRLPAPRLVDHDPPRAAHVPAAFRGACARGFELGRPAMIGRVLRKLAKIAWFLPGFLLWASFPPMGEAGDCLFALAPLLWVARRKSPRKAFRLWFANGLLFWIATLVWMPAIVKNGGPWPLVVLGWFGLAAYCALYFGAFGWLASRAWMWAAGEGDLDYPSAGRLYLRRLLVLLLVEPVLWAGLEWVRGNFLGGFAWNQLGAALAQTGFGAPASLGGVALLSALVLLVNGTFASIAERMWRPAPLDVPRTVRFVETLLPLLLVWGVYAATAKCRPWTDPDRRVPLSVGVVQRNFPCVFRAAEENPAKIYQELLASLRPFSCDLLVLPESALAEWGPVGGRGAQAFAAWALDKAGAQALVAGGERREDSALYNSAALYRRNPAQAGSVELSVYDKVHLVPFGEYIPGDKVWPFLQRFAPVGSCTPGTLRLLELKSDRGTFPFGVAICYEDTDAALVREQVRRGARFLVFITNDSWFSRSVEPVQHAWQSVVRALETGRPVVRTGNSGVSGFILPNGSAHWLADGDGTPLVDERGVQAERLFVDEEPVDTVYVRFGDGPLLVLFGGILLAMLATRLANGRKVRRALAKTIENNENIADNGLL
;
A
#
# COMPACT_ATOMS: atom_id res chain seq x y z
N MET A 1 22.17 17.80 61.02
CA MET A 1 21.74 16.41 61.31
C MET A 1 20.67 16.09 60.27
N GLY A 2 21.00 15.53 59.10
CA GLY A 2 21.46 14.16 58.83
C GLY A 2 20.32 13.50 58.03
N GLY A 3 20.34 13.56 56.69
CA GLY A 3 20.74 12.46 55.81
C GLY A 3 19.46 11.77 55.30
N VAL A 4 19.15 11.74 54.01
CA VAL A 4 19.70 10.80 53.01
C VAL A 4 19.63 11.42 51.59
N ARG A 5 20.77 11.40 50.88
CA ARG A 5 20.94 11.30 49.41
C ARG A 5 21.52 9.87 49.13
N PRO A 6 21.73 9.32 47.90
CA PRO A 6 21.90 10.04 46.62
C PRO A 6 21.53 9.30 45.29
N CYS A 7 21.80 10.03 44.18
CA CYS A 7 22.28 9.61 42.84
C CYS A 7 21.33 9.10 41.74
N ASP A 8 21.18 9.97 40.73
CA ASP A 8 21.47 9.78 39.29
C ASP A 8 21.58 8.36 38.72
N PHE A 9 20.74 8.07 37.71
CA PHE A 9 21.05 7.13 36.62
C PHE A 9 20.49 7.64 35.27
N ALA A 10 21.42 7.82 34.35
CA ALA A 10 21.35 7.87 32.89
C ALA A 10 19.98 7.72 32.19
N ALA A 11 19.64 8.74 31.40
CA ALA A 11 18.57 8.71 30.42
C ALA A 11 18.93 7.83 29.22
N LEU A 12 18.32 6.63 29.20
CA LEU A 12 17.64 5.97 28.07
C LEU A 12 18.25 6.12 26.66
N GLU A 13 19.20 5.24 26.34
CA GLU A 13 19.23 4.59 25.04
C GLU A 13 18.12 3.52 24.98
N GLY A 14 17.27 3.57 23.94
CA GLY A 14 16.19 2.59 23.79
C GLY A 14 15.24 2.86 22.64
N VAL A 15 15.76 3.09 21.44
CA VAL A 15 14.94 3.10 20.21
C VAL A 15 14.45 1.67 19.95
N ARG A 16 13.23 1.34 20.42
CA ARG A 16 12.52 0.12 20.00
C ARG A 16 11.70 0.43 18.75
N SER A 17 12.23 -0.01 17.61
CA SER A 17 11.46 -0.19 16.37
C SER A 17 10.30 -1.15 16.63
N HIS A 18 9.07 -0.64 16.63
CA HIS A 18 7.88 -1.48 16.67
C HIS A 18 7.58 -1.93 15.24
N GLY A 19 8.05 -3.14 14.91
CA GLY A 19 7.60 -3.87 13.73
C GLY A 19 6.27 -4.54 14.05
N TYR A 20 5.24 -4.21 13.27
CA TYR A 20 4.02 -4.99 13.19
C TYR A 20 4.36 -6.39 12.66
N LEU A 21 4.45 -7.36 13.56
CA LEU A 21 4.36 -8.78 13.26
C LEU A 21 3.36 -9.39 14.23
N GLY A 22 2.50 -10.23 13.67
CA GLY A 22 1.21 -10.61 14.22
C GLY A 22 1.23 -11.18 15.63
N ARG A 23 0.08 -11.00 16.28
CA ARG A 23 -0.32 -11.67 17.51
C ARG A 23 -0.07 -13.18 17.40
N LEU A 24 0.88 -13.67 18.18
CA LEU A 24 0.85 -15.01 18.74
C LEU A 24 0.73 -14.81 20.25
N ASP A 25 -0.41 -15.20 20.80
CA ASP A 25 -0.68 -15.20 22.23
C ASP A 25 0.39 -16.03 22.95
N ALA A 26 1.31 -15.35 23.62
CA ALA A 26 2.21 -15.97 24.57
C ALA A 26 1.46 -16.11 25.90
N LEU A 27 1.10 -17.35 26.25
CA LEU A 27 0.71 -17.74 27.60
C LEU A 27 1.71 -17.16 28.61
N ARG A 28 1.23 -16.23 29.45
CA ARG A 28 1.94 -15.76 30.63
C ARG A 28 1.99 -16.90 31.66
N VAL A 29 3.17 -17.45 31.90
CA VAL A 29 3.49 -18.12 33.16
C VAL A 29 4.02 -17.04 34.11
N GLN A 30 3.24 -16.71 35.14
CA GLN A 30 3.71 -15.90 36.26
C GLN A 30 4.78 -16.68 37.04
N CYS A 31 6.03 -16.21 36.98
CA CYS A 31 7.03 -16.59 37.97
C CYS A 31 6.91 -15.64 39.18
N ALA A 32 6.28 -16.13 40.25
CA ALA A 32 6.46 -15.56 41.58
C ALA A 32 7.84 -15.99 42.11
N GLY A 33 8.64 -15.01 42.54
CA GLY A 33 9.99 -15.25 43.04
C GLY A 33 10.03 -15.79 44.46
N ALA A 34 11.05 -16.58 44.77
CA ALA A 34 11.65 -16.66 46.09
C ALA A 34 13.09 -17.17 45.99
N ARG A 35 13.94 -16.60 46.84
CA ARG A 35 15.38 -16.78 46.93
C ARG A 35 15.74 -18.10 47.64
N GLY A 36 16.87 -18.68 47.24
CA GLY A 36 17.84 -19.26 48.18
C GLY A 36 17.72 -20.74 48.53
N ALA A 37 18.91 -21.34 48.65
CA ALA A 37 19.27 -22.61 49.29
C ALA A 37 18.96 -23.91 48.52
N GLY A 38 20.00 -24.77 48.47
CA GLY A 38 19.99 -26.04 47.76
C GLY A 38 19.15 -27.13 48.43
N GLY A 39 18.91 -28.21 47.67
CA GLY A 39 18.25 -29.40 48.17
C GLY A 39 17.63 -30.21 47.05
N THR A 40 18.11 -31.44 46.89
CA THR A 40 17.48 -32.52 46.13
C THR A 40 16.09 -32.84 46.68
N GLY A 41 15.06 -32.94 45.83
CA GLY A 41 13.75 -33.42 46.27
C GLY A 41 12.75 -33.66 45.14
N ARG A 42 12.31 -34.92 44.99
CA ARG A 42 11.18 -35.33 44.14
C ARG A 42 9.87 -34.72 44.67
N LEU A 43 8.96 -34.34 43.77
CA LEU A 43 7.57 -34.06 44.13
C LEU A 43 6.60 -34.92 43.31
N ARG A 44 5.83 -35.73 44.04
CA ARG A 44 4.71 -36.58 43.61
C ARG A 44 3.52 -35.72 43.16
N ILE A 45 2.80 -36.18 42.15
CA ILE A 45 1.45 -35.71 41.82
C ILE A 45 0.47 -36.80 42.30
N CYS A 46 -0.47 -36.42 43.17
CA CYS A 46 -1.59 -37.25 43.63
C CYS A 46 -2.91 -36.64 43.13
N GLY A 47 -3.83 -37.49 42.62
CA GLY A 47 -5.23 -37.14 42.37
C GLY A 47 -5.84 -37.95 41.22
N GLU A 48 -6.74 -38.89 41.55
CA GLU A 48 -7.41 -39.86 40.66
C GLU A 48 -8.85 -39.44 40.24
N PRO A 49 -9.50 -40.17 39.31
CA PRO A 49 -10.49 -39.65 38.32
C PRO A 49 -11.97 -39.90 38.68
N GLY A 50 -12.91 -39.16 38.06
CA GLY A 50 -14.32 -39.56 38.02
C GLY A 50 -15.37 -38.43 37.86
N GLU A 51 -15.84 -38.26 36.63
CA GLU A 51 -17.20 -37.91 36.17
C GLU A 51 -18.17 -37.09 37.04
N TYR A 52 -18.63 -35.96 36.48
CA TYR A 52 -20.07 -35.69 36.34
C TYR A 52 -20.37 -35.19 34.92
N ALA A 53 -21.25 -35.92 34.24
CA ALA A 53 -21.81 -35.65 32.93
C ALA A 53 -22.94 -34.61 32.97
N ARG A 54 -23.13 -33.85 31.88
CA ARG A 54 -24.37 -33.91 31.05
C ARG A 54 -24.33 -32.95 29.84
N GLU A 55 -24.88 -33.47 28.76
CA GLU A 55 -24.94 -32.97 27.39
C GLU A 55 -25.97 -31.85 27.16
N CYS A 56 -25.78 -31.07 26.08
CA CYS A 56 -26.84 -30.80 25.10
C CYS A 56 -26.21 -30.48 23.72
N ALA A 57 -26.89 -30.93 22.67
CA ALA A 57 -26.35 -31.29 21.36
C ALA A 57 -26.46 -30.20 20.25
N VAL A 58 -25.84 -30.57 19.11
CA VAL A 58 -25.44 -29.86 17.87
C VAL A 58 -26.60 -29.38 16.96
N PRO A 59 -26.36 -28.53 15.93
CA PRO A 59 -26.22 -29.12 14.57
C PRO A 59 -25.23 -28.44 13.60
N GLY A 60 -24.43 -29.26 12.90
CA GLY A 60 -24.23 -29.12 11.44
C GLY A 60 -22.86 -28.68 10.90
N ARG A 61 -21.95 -29.64 10.64
CA ARG A 61 -21.38 -29.90 9.29
C ARG A 61 -20.51 -31.16 9.27
N LYS A 62 -20.76 -31.99 8.26
CA LYS A 62 -20.22 -33.34 8.04
C LYS A 62 -18.70 -33.33 7.80
N ARG A 63 -17.99 -34.18 8.54
CA ARG A 63 -16.66 -34.72 8.21
C ARG A 63 -16.74 -35.57 6.95
N LEU A 64 -15.81 -35.39 6.03
CA LEU A 64 -15.41 -36.43 5.07
C LEU A 64 -14.27 -37.23 5.72
N SER A 65 -14.56 -38.48 6.05
CA SER A 65 -13.60 -39.48 6.50
C SER A 65 -12.73 -39.96 5.34
N ARG A 66 -11.41 -40.02 5.55
CA ARG A 66 -10.56 -41.00 4.88
C ARG A 66 -9.73 -41.71 5.96
N VAL A 67 -10.06 -42.98 6.13
CA VAL A 67 -9.31 -43.97 6.91
C VAL A 67 -7.99 -44.24 6.17
N VAL A 68 -6.88 -44.14 6.89
CA VAL A 68 -5.56 -44.63 6.47
C VAL A 68 -5.48 -46.11 6.90
N PRO A 69 -5.13 -47.06 6.02
CA PRO A 69 -4.94 -48.45 6.43
C PRO A 69 -3.71 -48.63 7.34
N PRO A 70 -3.78 -49.50 8.37
CA PRO A 70 -2.75 -49.68 9.38
C PRO A 70 -1.56 -50.52 8.88
N ALA A 71 -0.75 -49.95 7.98
CA ALA A 71 0.54 -50.52 7.57
C ALA A 71 1.68 -49.47 7.53
N ALA A 72 1.51 -48.32 8.15
CA ALA A 72 2.49 -47.23 8.17
C ALA A 72 2.78 -46.69 9.59
N VAL A 73 2.87 -47.59 10.58
CA VAL A 73 3.18 -47.25 12.00
C VAL A 73 4.50 -47.89 12.46
N HIS A 74 5.34 -48.43 11.57
CA HIS A 74 6.67 -48.93 11.94
C HIS A 74 7.76 -48.42 10.98
N ALA A 75 8.15 -47.15 11.13
CA ALA A 75 9.47 -46.62 10.71
C ALA A 75 9.62 -45.13 11.11
N ALA A 76 9.84 -44.85 12.40
CA ALA A 76 10.40 -43.57 12.86
C ALA A 76 10.97 -43.69 14.28
N VAL A 77 11.88 -44.64 14.49
CA VAL A 77 12.85 -44.60 15.59
C VAL A 77 14.19 -44.95 14.97
N HIS A 78 15.21 -44.15 15.29
CA HIS A 78 16.60 -44.19 14.82
C HIS A 78 16.87 -43.54 13.46
N PHE A 79 17.22 -42.25 13.48
CA PHE A 79 18.48 -41.72 12.93
C PHE A 79 18.57 -40.21 13.24
N ALA A 80 19.04 -39.90 14.45
CA ALA A 80 19.60 -38.61 14.82
C ALA A 80 20.66 -38.88 15.88
N ASP A 81 21.90 -39.12 15.45
CA ASP A 81 23.15 -38.79 16.14
C ASP A 81 24.33 -39.56 15.51
N ALA A 82 25.05 -38.90 14.60
CA ALA A 82 26.48 -39.14 14.34
C ALA A 82 26.98 -38.18 13.26
N ALA A 83 27.16 -36.90 13.58
CA ALA A 83 27.97 -36.01 12.76
C ALA A 83 28.51 -34.80 13.56
N ARG A 84 29.36 -35.07 14.56
CA ARG A 84 30.44 -34.16 15.00
C ARG A 84 31.61 -34.98 15.52
N GLY A 85 32.79 -34.82 14.93
CA GLY A 85 34.06 -35.09 15.60
C GLY A 85 35.07 -36.02 14.89
N ALA A 86 35.88 -35.41 14.03
CA ALA A 86 37.36 -35.46 14.07
C ALA A 86 38.18 -36.70 13.65
N VAL A 87 39.17 -36.39 12.80
CA VAL A 87 40.56 -36.92 12.72
C VAL A 87 40.82 -38.24 11.98
N GLY A 88 41.56 -38.10 10.87
CA GLY A 88 42.79 -38.87 10.58
C GLY A 88 42.68 -40.33 10.13
N GLY A 89 43.22 -40.64 8.95
CA GLY A 89 43.64 -42.01 8.63
C GLY A 89 43.55 -42.39 7.16
N ARG A 90 44.71 -42.68 6.54
CA ARG A 90 44.84 -43.40 5.26
C ARG A 90 44.43 -44.88 5.41
N PHE A 91 44.37 -45.57 4.26
CA PHE A 91 44.17 -47.02 4.02
C PHE A 91 42.68 -47.41 3.90
N GLY A 92 42.23 -48.21 2.92
CA GLY A 92 42.90 -48.98 1.89
C GLY A 92 41.85 -49.62 0.97
N THR A 93 42.30 -50.08 -0.19
CA THR A 93 41.53 -50.77 -1.23
C THR A 93 40.90 -52.08 -0.73
N GLY A 94 39.61 -52.30 -0.99
CA GLY A 94 38.93 -53.57 -0.77
C GLY A 94 37.80 -53.77 -1.79
N ARG A 95 37.93 -54.81 -2.61
CA ARG A 95 37.02 -55.24 -3.69
C ARG A 95 36.11 -56.39 -3.19
N LEU A 96 34.95 -56.54 -3.86
CA LEU A 96 34.07 -57.74 -4.03
C LEU A 96 32.75 -57.78 -3.23
N PRO A 97 31.70 -58.52 -3.69
CA PRO A 97 31.40 -59.06 -5.03
C PRO A 97 29.94 -58.80 -5.53
N ALA A 98 29.71 -59.06 -6.82
CA ALA A 98 28.39 -59.04 -7.48
C ALA A 98 27.51 -60.27 -7.15
N PRO A 99 26.17 -60.15 -7.10
CA PRO A 99 25.29 -61.31 -6.95
C PRO A 99 24.95 -61.96 -8.29
N ARG A 100 25.03 -63.30 -8.29
CA ARG A 100 24.77 -64.25 -9.40
C ARG A 100 23.29 -64.33 -9.78
N LEU A 101 23.06 -64.54 -11.08
CA LEU A 101 21.85 -65.11 -11.67
C LEU A 101 21.62 -66.56 -11.19
N VAL A 102 20.36 -66.91 -10.94
CA VAL A 102 19.89 -68.31 -10.86
C VAL A 102 18.63 -68.41 -11.73
N ASP A 103 18.72 -69.23 -12.77
CA ASP A 103 17.64 -69.65 -13.66
C ASP A 103 16.68 -70.62 -12.96
N HIS A 104 15.38 -70.48 -13.21
CA HIS A 104 14.41 -71.57 -13.09
C HIS A 104 13.37 -71.50 -14.22
N ASP A 105 13.28 -72.61 -14.97
CA ASP A 105 12.35 -72.90 -16.06
C ASP A 105 10.86 -72.94 -15.62
N PRO A 106 9.90 -72.77 -16.56
CA PRO A 106 8.48 -72.57 -16.25
C PRO A 106 7.70 -73.90 -16.17
N PRO A 107 6.70 -74.04 -15.27
CA PRO A 107 5.73 -75.11 -15.37
C PRO A 107 4.50 -74.71 -16.20
N ARG A 108 4.04 -75.71 -16.94
CA ARG A 108 3.00 -75.75 -17.96
C ARG A 108 1.60 -75.38 -17.46
N ALA A 109 0.80 -74.88 -18.40
CA ALA A 109 -0.62 -74.60 -18.29
C ALA A 109 -1.45 -75.82 -17.86
N ALA A 110 -2.36 -75.60 -16.92
CA ALA A 110 -3.50 -76.47 -16.67
C ALA A 110 -4.80 -75.65 -16.76
N HIS A 111 -5.73 -76.16 -17.56
CA HIS A 111 -7.06 -75.65 -17.81
C HIS A 111 -7.87 -75.46 -16.51
N VAL A 112 -8.52 -74.30 -16.36
CA VAL A 112 -9.62 -74.08 -15.41
C VAL A 112 -10.84 -73.56 -16.20
N PRO A 113 -12.07 -74.05 -15.94
CA PRO A 113 -13.18 -74.03 -16.90
C PRO A 113 -13.83 -72.66 -17.10
N ALA A 114 -14.41 -72.49 -18.28
CA ALA A 114 -15.24 -71.36 -18.69
C ALA A 114 -16.60 -71.36 -17.95
N ALA A 115 -16.61 -70.96 -16.69
CA ALA A 115 -17.84 -70.75 -15.92
C ALA A 115 -17.70 -69.62 -14.90
N PHE A 116 -17.07 -68.49 -15.25
CA PHE A 116 -17.14 -67.25 -14.46
C PHE A 116 -16.94 -65.99 -15.34
N ARG A 117 -17.36 -66.01 -16.61
CA ARG A 117 -17.39 -64.82 -17.50
C ARG A 117 -18.67 -63.97 -17.35
N GLY A 118 -19.16 -63.83 -16.12
CA GLY A 118 -20.46 -63.20 -15.88
C GLY A 118 -20.58 -62.44 -14.56
N ALA A 119 -19.50 -61.88 -14.01
CA ALA A 119 -19.62 -61.03 -12.80
C ALA A 119 -18.45 -60.06 -12.52
N CYS A 120 -17.61 -59.73 -13.49
CA CYS A 120 -16.53 -58.72 -13.31
C CYS A 120 -16.41 -57.73 -14.48
N ALA A 121 -17.54 -57.40 -15.11
CA ALA A 121 -17.66 -56.30 -16.07
C ALA A 121 -18.68 -55.25 -15.59
N ARG A 122 -18.70 -54.99 -14.28
CA ARG A 122 -19.19 -53.70 -13.75
C ARG A 122 -18.00 -52.99 -13.14
N GLY A 123 -17.12 -52.52 -14.01
CA GLY A 123 -16.23 -51.43 -13.65
C GLY A 123 -17.10 -50.32 -13.09
N PHE A 124 -16.95 -50.05 -11.80
CA PHE A 124 -17.36 -48.77 -11.25
C PHE A 124 -16.50 -47.73 -11.99
N GLU A 125 -17.00 -47.23 -13.12
CA GLU A 125 -16.56 -45.95 -13.67
C GLU A 125 -16.89 -44.92 -12.60
N LEU A 126 -15.95 -44.70 -11.70
CA LEU A 126 -15.94 -43.54 -10.84
C LEU A 126 -15.93 -42.34 -11.77
N GLY A 127 -17.08 -41.68 -11.97
CA GLY A 127 -17.19 -40.34 -12.59
C GLY A 127 -16.46 -39.23 -11.82
N ARG A 128 -15.55 -39.59 -10.89
CA ARG A 128 -14.78 -38.71 -10.02
C ARG A 128 -13.55 -38.06 -10.69
N PRO A 129 -12.76 -38.66 -11.61
CA PRO A 129 -11.63 -37.99 -12.27
C PRO A 129 -12.06 -36.82 -13.14
N ALA A 130 -13.18 -36.97 -13.87
CA ALA A 130 -13.74 -35.89 -14.69
C ALA A 130 -14.38 -34.78 -13.85
N MET A 131 -14.93 -35.10 -12.68
CA MET A 131 -15.44 -34.12 -11.72
C MET A 131 -14.30 -33.37 -11.02
N ILE A 132 -13.30 -34.08 -10.50
CA ILE A 132 -12.10 -33.50 -9.87
C ILE A 132 -11.32 -32.66 -10.88
N GLY A 133 -11.14 -33.13 -12.12
CA GLY A 133 -10.50 -32.35 -13.19
C GLY A 133 -11.33 -31.14 -13.64
N ARG A 134 -12.67 -31.16 -13.53
CA ARG A 134 -13.51 -29.97 -13.75
C ARG A 134 -13.41 -28.99 -12.58
N VAL A 135 -13.39 -29.48 -11.35
CA VAL A 135 -13.23 -28.67 -10.13
C VAL A 135 -11.84 -28.02 -10.11
N LEU A 136 -10.76 -28.77 -10.37
CA LEU A 136 -9.40 -28.23 -10.47
C LEU A 136 -9.26 -27.21 -11.59
N ARG A 137 -9.90 -27.42 -12.76
CA ARG A 137 -9.93 -26.40 -13.82
C ARG A 137 -10.73 -25.16 -13.43
N LYS A 138 -11.81 -25.29 -12.65
CA LYS A 138 -12.56 -24.15 -12.10
C LYS A 138 -11.74 -23.41 -11.03
N LEU A 139 -11.09 -24.14 -10.11
CA LEU A 139 -10.21 -23.58 -9.09
C LEU A 139 -8.99 -22.87 -9.73
N ALA A 140 -8.39 -23.44 -10.77
CA ALA A 140 -7.33 -22.79 -11.53
C ALA A 140 -7.82 -21.54 -12.26
N LYS A 141 -9.10 -21.49 -12.67
CA LYS A 141 -9.71 -20.27 -13.23
C LYS A 141 -9.90 -19.18 -12.18
N ILE A 142 -10.31 -19.55 -10.98
CA ILE A 142 -10.49 -18.64 -9.84
C ILE A 142 -9.13 -18.14 -9.32
N ALA A 143 -8.11 -19.00 -9.33
CA ALA A 143 -6.74 -18.64 -8.93
C ALA A 143 -6.14 -17.50 -9.76
N TRP A 144 -6.63 -17.24 -10.99
CA TRP A 144 -6.20 -16.08 -11.78
C TRP A 144 -6.61 -14.72 -11.19
N PHE A 145 -7.55 -14.69 -10.24
CA PHE A 145 -8.00 -13.49 -9.55
C PHE A 145 -7.31 -13.29 -8.19
N LEU A 146 -6.51 -14.27 -7.75
CA LEU A 146 -5.75 -14.18 -6.51
C LEU A 146 -4.81 -12.96 -6.46
N PRO A 147 -4.11 -12.58 -7.54
CA PRO A 147 -3.28 -11.36 -7.55
C PRO A 147 -4.05 -10.08 -7.19
N GLY A 148 -5.22 -9.88 -7.79
CA GLY A 148 -6.07 -8.71 -7.48
C GLY A 148 -6.58 -8.72 -6.04
N PHE A 149 -6.90 -9.91 -5.51
CA PHE A 149 -7.30 -10.07 -4.11
C PHE A 149 -6.14 -9.79 -3.13
N LEU A 150 -4.96 -10.38 -3.34
CA LEU A 150 -3.78 -10.15 -2.49
C LEU A 150 -3.34 -8.69 -2.54
N LEU A 151 -3.42 -8.06 -3.72
CA LEU A 151 -3.15 -6.64 -3.82
C LEU A 151 -4.15 -5.80 -3.02
N TRP A 152 -5.44 -6.13 -3.05
CA TRP A 152 -6.44 -5.46 -2.21
C TRP A 152 -6.16 -5.68 -0.72
N ALA A 153 -5.81 -6.90 -0.32
CA ALA A 153 -5.48 -7.25 1.06
C ALA A 153 -4.26 -6.50 1.62
N SER A 154 -3.35 -6.04 0.74
CA SER A 154 -2.21 -5.22 1.14
C SER A 154 -2.57 -3.80 1.59
N PHE A 155 -3.82 -3.38 1.43
CA PHE A 155 -4.33 -2.11 1.94
C PHE A 155 -5.35 -2.34 3.07
N PRO A 156 -5.63 -1.32 3.90
CA PRO A 156 -6.75 -1.35 4.83
C PRO A 156 -8.06 -1.70 4.11
N PRO A 157 -8.90 -2.60 4.68
CA PRO A 157 -8.94 -2.98 6.10
C PRO A 157 -8.07 -4.16 6.50
N MET A 158 -7.66 -5.01 5.56
CA MET A 158 -6.88 -6.21 5.94
C MET A 158 -5.50 -5.83 6.45
N GLY A 159 -4.86 -4.83 5.82
CA GLY A 159 -3.63 -4.24 6.32
C GLY A 159 -2.42 -5.17 6.28
N GLU A 160 -2.49 -6.25 5.50
CA GLU A 160 -1.38 -7.19 5.29
C GLU A 160 -0.39 -6.61 4.26
N ALA A 161 0.20 -5.47 4.60
CA ALA A 161 0.99 -4.65 3.67
C ALA A 161 2.12 -5.42 2.98
N GLY A 162 2.65 -6.48 3.61
CA GLY A 162 3.67 -7.37 3.03
C GLY A 162 3.22 -8.11 1.76
N ASP A 163 1.92 -8.34 1.58
CA ASP A 163 1.37 -9.04 0.42
C ASP A 163 1.69 -8.32 -0.91
N CYS A 164 1.84 -7.00 -0.87
CA CYS A 164 2.16 -6.22 -2.06
C CYS A 164 3.47 -6.66 -2.73
N LEU A 165 4.42 -7.24 -1.98
CA LEU A 165 5.74 -7.66 -2.46
C LEU A 165 5.70 -8.89 -3.39
N PHE A 166 4.61 -9.66 -3.37
CA PHE A 166 4.47 -10.87 -4.20
C PHE A 166 3.12 -10.99 -4.91
N ALA A 167 2.12 -10.15 -4.57
CA ALA A 167 0.78 -10.19 -5.15
C ALA A 167 0.77 -10.13 -6.69
N LEU A 168 1.63 -9.34 -7.31
CA LEU A 168 1.66 -9.11 -8.76
C LEU A 168 2.53 -10.11 -9.53
N ALA A 169 3.39 -10.88 -8.84
CA ALA A 169 4.31 -11.82 -9.49
C ALA A 169 3.63 -12.80 -10.47
N PRO A 170 2.44 -13.38 -10.18
CA PRO A 170 1.75 -14.24 -11.14
C PRO A 170 1.26 -13.50 -12.40
N LEU A 171 0.85 -12.23 -12.28
CA LEU A 171 0.42 -11.44 -13.44
C LEU A 171 1.59 -10.98 -14.30
N LEU A 172 2.73 -10.68 -13.68
CA LEU A 172 3.98 -10.39 -14.38
C LEU A 172 4.45 -11.59 -15.17
N TRP A 173 4.41 -12.78 -14.56
CA TRP A 173 4.68 -14.03 -15.25
C TRP A 173 3.78 -14.25 -16.47
N VAL A 174 2.50 -13.91 -16.37
CA VAL A 174 1.57 -13.96 -17.51
C VAL A 174 1.94 -12.95 -18.59
N ALA A 175 2.29 -11.71 -18.22
CA ALA A 175 2.67 -10.67 -19.17
C ALA A 175 3.88 -11.09 -20.02
N ARG A 176 4.83 -11.82 -19.41
CA ARG A 176 6.03 -12.36 -20.08
C ARG A 176 5.74 -13.45 -21.11
N ARG A 177 4.62 -14.16 -20.99
CA ARG A 177 4.33 -15.38 -21.78
C ARG A 177 3.14 -15.28 -22.72
N LYS A 178 2.24 -14.34 -22.50
CA LYS A 178 1.00 -14.21 -23.26
C LYS A 178 1.08 -13.05 -24.24
N SER A 179 0.27 -13.11 -25.29
CA SER A 179 0.14 -12.00 -26.22
C SER A 179 -0.39 -10.74 -25.51
N PRO A 180 -0.06 -9.53 -26.00
CA PRO A 180 -0.45 -8.28 -25.34
C PRO A 180 -1.96 -8.15 -25.08
N ARG A 181 -2.81 -8.68 -25.97
CA ARG A 181 -4.27 -8.71 -25.79
C ARG A 181 -4.73 -9.62 -24.63
N LYS A 182 -4.05 -10.75 -24.42
CA LYS A 182 -4.36 -11.67 -23.31
C LYS A 182 -3.84 -11.09 -21.98
N ALA A 183 -2.65 -10.50 -21.99
CA ALA A 183 -2.10 -9.80 -20.83
C ALA A 183 -3.00 -8.64 -20.39
N PHE A 184 -3.42 -7.77 -21.33
CA PHE A 184 -4.36 -6.68 -21.07
C PHE A 184 -5.61 -7.17 -20.33
N ARG A 185 -6.29 -8.20 -20.84
CA ARG A 185 -7.54 -8.69 -20.26
C ARG A 185 -7.38 -9.23 -18.84
N LEU A 186 -6.30 -9.96 -18.57
CA LEU A 186 -6.05 -10.55 -17.25
C LEU A 186 -5.65 -9.50 -16.22
N TRP A 187 -4.81 -8.54 -16.62
CA TRP A 187 -4.44 -7.41 -15.79
C TRP A 187 -5.64 -6.48 -15.54
N PHE A 188 -6.43 -6.17 -16.57
CA PHE A 188 -7.66 -5.38 -16.43
C PHE A 188 -8.66 -6.05 -15.48
N ALA A 189 -8.88 -7.36 -15.61
CA ALA A 189 -9.82 -8.08 -14.74
C ALA A 189 -9.37 -8.12 -13.27
N ASN A 190 -8.07 -8.29 -13.01
CA ASN A 190 -7.52 -8.22 -11.66
C ASN A 190 -7.53 -6.79 -11.10
N GLY A 191 -7.21 -5.80 -11.94
CA GLY A 191 -7.32 -4.38 -11.58
C GLY A 191 -8.75 -4.00 -11.26
N LEU A 192 -9.74 -4.51 -12.01
CA LEU A 192 -11.15 -4.25 -11.74
C LEU A 192 -11.59 -4.85 -10.40
N LEU A 193 -11.16 -6.09 -10.11
CA LEU A 193 -11.40 -6.70 -8.81
C LEU A 193 -10.79 -5.87 -7.67
N PHE A 194 -9.53 -5.50 -7.81
CA PHE A 194 -8.81 -4.66 -6.85
C PHE A 194 -9.57 -3.33 -6.62
N TRP A 195 -9.88 -2.59 -7.68
CA TRP A 195 -10.50 -1.27 -7.55
C TRP A 195 -11.95 -1.31 -7.07
N ILE A 196 -12.75 -2.31 -7.46
CA ILE A 196 -14.09 -2.49 -6.89
C ILE A 196 -13.96 -2.69 -5.37
N ALA A 197 -13.10 -3.60 -4.93
CA ALA A 197 -12.92 -3.91 -3.52
C ALA A 197 -12.31 -2.74 -2.73
N THR A 198 -11.36 -2.01 -3.32
CA THR A 198 -10.74 -0.81 -2.72
C THR A 198 -11.77 0.30 -2.52
N LEU A 199 -12.63 0.54 -3.51
CA LEU A 199 -13.63 1.61 -3.52
C LEU A 199 -14.97 1.21 -2.88
N VAL A 200 -14.99 0.14 -2.08
CA VAL A 200 -16.20 -0.35 -1.40
C VAL A 200 -16.81 0.66 -0.43
N TRP A 201 -16.10 1.74 -0.14
CA TRP A 201 -16.58 2.89 0.62
C TRP A 201 -17.46 3.86 -0.19
N MET A 202 -17.42 3.84 -1.53
CA MET A 202 -18.24 4.72 -2.40
C MET A 202 -19.76 4.67 -2.12
N PRO A 203 -20.38 3.50 -1.83
CA PRO A 203 -21.79 3.44 -1.45
C PRO A 203 -22.16 4.27 -0.21
N ALA A 204 -21.21 4.67 0.63
CA ALA A 204 -21.47 5.58 1.76
C ALA A 204 -22.00 6.95 1.29
N ILE A 205 -21.67 7.38 0.07
CA ILE A 205 -22.17 8.64 -0.54
C ILE A 205 -23.71 8.62 -0.63
N VAL A 206 -24.33 7.45 -0.82
CA VAL A 206 -25.81 7.33 -0.85
C VAL A 206 -26.43 7.78 0.47
N LYS A 207 -25.77 7.47 1.60
CA LYS A 207 -26.23 7.89 2.93
C LYS A 207 -26.16 9.41 3.13
N ASN A 208 -25.35 10.10 2.33
CA ASN A 208 -25.12 11.54 2.39
C ASN A 208 -25.83 12.30 1.25
N GLY A 209 -26.92 11.73 0.70
CA GLY A 209 -27.77 12.40 -0.28
C GLY A 209 -27.45 12.06 -1.74
N GLY A 210 -26.46 11.19 -1.99
CA GLY A 210 -26.13 10.74 -3.35
C GLY A 210 -27.22 9.86 -3.97
N PRO A 211 -27.63 10.09 -5.24
CA PRO A 211 -28.60 9.24 -5.92
C PRO A 211 -28.04 7.84 -6.17
N TRP A 212 -28.65 6.82 -5.55
CA TRP A 212 -28.09 5.45 -5.50
C TRP A 212 -27.68 4.83 -6.86
N PRO A 213 -28.43 5.00 -7.98
CA PRO A 213 -28.01 4.39 -9.24
C PRO A 213 -26.76 5.06 -9.80
N LEU A 214 -26.63 6.37 -9.63
CA LEU A 214 -25.49 7.15 -10.10
C LEU A 214 -24.24 6.90 -9.25
N VAL A 215 -24.40 6.73 -7.93
CA VAL A 215 -23.29 6.36 -7.05
C VAL A 215 -22.74 4.99 -7.42
N VAL A 216 -23.61 3.99 -7.64
CA VAL A 216 -23.17 2.65 -8.07
C VAL A 216 -22.52 2.71 -9.45
N LEU A 217 -23.12 3.41 -10.41
CA LEU A 217 -22.53 3.59 -11.75
C LEU A 217 -21.16 4.27 -11.67
N GLY A 218 -21.04 5.32 -10.86
CA GLY A 218 -19.80 6.04 -10.61
C GLY A 218 -18.73 5.17 -9.96
N TRP A 219 -19.09 4.33 -8.99
CA TRP A 219 -18.17 3.38 -8.36
C TRP A 219 -17.60 2.39 -9.37
N PHE A 220 -18.45 1.70 -10.14
CA PHE A 220 -17.99 0.76 -11.17
C PHE A 220 -17.26 1.46 -12.32
N GLY A 221 -17.70 2.67 -12.70
CA GLY A 221 -17.05 3.50 -13.72
C GLY A 221 -15.64 3.93 -13.32
N LEU A 222 -15.47 4.44 -12.09
CA LEU A 222 -14.18 4.80 -11.53
C LEU A 222 -13.27 3.57 -11.39
N ALA A 223 -13.82 2.45 -10.92
CA ALA A 223 -13.06 1.20 -10.83
C ALA A 223 -12.59 0.71 -12.21
N ALA A 224 -13.45 0.79 -13.23
CA ALA A 224 -13.08 0.46 -14.61
C ALA A 224 -12.03 1.42 -15.17
N TYR A 225 -12.16 2.73 -14.94
CA TYR A 225 -11.16 3.74 -15.30
C TYR A 225 -9.79 3.40 -14.70
N CYS A 226 -9.73 3.16 -13.39
CA CYS A 226 -8.48 2.81 -12.72
C CYS A 226 -7.93 1.44 -13.19
N ALA A 227 -8.80 0.48 -13.50
CA ALA A 227 -8.41 -0.82 -14.04
C ALA A 227 -7.84 -0.74 -15.47
N LEU A 228 -8.18 0.29 -16.26
CA LEU A 228 -7.57 0.50 -17.59
C LEU A 228 -6.06 0.70 -17.49
N TYR A 229 -5.56 1.34 -16.43
CA TYR A 229 -4.13 1.51 -16.18
C TYR A 229 -3.43 0.16 -15.93
N PHE A 230 -4.08 -0.75 -15.21
CA PHE A 230 -3.60 -2.12 -15.04
C PHE A 230 -3.57 -2.85 -16.39
N GLY A 231 -4.65 -2.77 -17.17
CA GLY A 231 -4.71 -3.36 -18.51
C GLY A 231 -3.61 -2.81 -19.42
N ALA A 232 -3.42 -1.49 -19.45
CA ALA A 232 -2.38 -0.80 -20.20
C ALA A 232 -0.98 -1.26 -19.79
N PHE A 233 -0.72 -1.39 -18.49
CA PHE A 233 0.52 -1.95 -17.98
C PHE A 233 0.74 -3.37 -18.49
N GLY A 234 -0.25 -4.26 -18.34
CA GLY A 234 -0.15 -5.65 -18.83
C GLY A 234 0.14 -5.73 -20.33
N TRP A 235 -0.44 -4.83 -21.13
CA TRP A 235 -0.16 -4.73 -22.56
C TRP A 235 1.26 -4.24 -22.84
N LEU A 236 1.70 -3.16 -22.19
CA LEU A 236 3.02 -2.57 -22.38
C LEU A 236 4.14 -3.50 -21.90
N ALA A 237 3.98 -4.10 -20.72
CA ALA A 237 4.91 -5.09 -20.18
C ALA A 237 5.04 -6.29 -21.11
N SER A 238 3.94 -6.84 -21.62
CA SER A 238 3.98 -7.94 -22.60
C SER A 238 4.73 -7.57 -23.88
N ARG A 239 4.56 -6.34 -24.38
CA ARG A 239 5.33 -5.82 -25.52
C ARG A 239 6.82 -5.69 -25.23
N ALA A 240 7.18 -5.18 -24.05
CA ALA A 240 8.57 -5.05 -23.62
C ALA A 240 9.26 -6.43 -23.52
N TRP A 241 8.56 -7.42 -22.96
CA TRP A 241 9.07 -8.79 -22.85
C TRP A 241 9.18 -9.52 -24.18
N MET A 242 8.26 -9.31 -25.13
CA MET A 242 8.42 -9.78 -26.50
C MET A 242 9.67 -9.21 -27.17
N TRP A 243 9.95 -7.91 -26.96
CA TRP A 243 11.16 -7.28 -27.49
C TRP A 243 12.44 -7.83 -26.83
N ALA A 244 12.39 -8.13 -25.53
CA ALA A 244 13.49 -8.74 -24.81
C ALA A 244 13.77 -10.18 -25.27
N ALA A 245 12.74 -10.95 -25.63
CA ALA A 245 12.86 -12.31 -26.13
C ALA A 245 13.46 -12.40 -27.56
N GLY A 246 13.13 -11.45 -28.45
CA GLY A 246 13.62 -11.44 -29.84
C GLY A 246 12.67 -12.13 -30.84
N GLU A 247 13.16 -12.41 -32.06
CA GLU A 247 12.39 -13.04 -33.17
C GLU A 247 12.33 -14.58 -33.08
N GLY A 248 13.05 -15.20 -32.13
CA GLY A 248 12.96 -16.63 -31.86
C GLY A 248 11.84 -16.97 -30.87
N ASP A 249 11.44 -18.25 -30.84
CA ASP A 249 10.51 -18.79 -29.84
C ASP A 249 10.89 -18.33 -28.42
N LEU A 250 9.88 -18.26 -27.53
CA LEU A 250 9.96 -17.81 -26.13
C LEU A 250 10.86 -18.70 -25.24
N ASP A 251 12.03 -19.08 -25.72
CA ASP A 251 13.07 -19.82 -25.01
C ASP A 251 13.97 -18.86 -24.25
N TYR A 252 14.47 -19.35 -23.12
CA TYR A 252 15.24 -18.56 -22.17
C TYR A 252 16.59 -18.18 -22.83
N PRO A 253 16.87 -16.89 -23.09
CA PRO A 253 18.06 -16.51 -23.85
C PRO A 253 19.32 -16.92 -23.10
N SER A 254 20.17 -17.74 -23.73
CA SER A 254 21.28 -18.44 -23.09
C SER A 254 22.52 -17.56 -22.83
N ALA A 255 22.74 -16.48 -23.60
CA ALA A 255 23.76 -15.46 -23.34
C ALA A 255 23.64 -14.23 -24.29
N GLY A 256 24.40 -13.17 -24.00
CA GLY A 256 24.64 -12.06 -24.93
C GLY A 256 23.60 -10.92 -24.90
N ARG A 257 23.40 -10.25 -26.03
CA ARG A 257 22.56 -9.03 -26.15
C ARG A 257 21.11 -9.23 -25.70
N LEU A 258 20.54 -10.43 -25.86
CA LEU A 258 19.16 -10.73 -25.45
C LEU A 258 19.01 -10.80 -23.93
N TYR A 259 20.02 -11.31 -23.21
CA TYR A 259 20.00 -11.32 -21.75
C TYR A 259 20.10 -9.91 -21.15
N LEU A 260 20.91 -9.02 -21.76
CA LEU A 260 20.96 -7.62 -21.34
C LEU A 260 19.62 -6.90 -21.52
N ARG A 261 18.88 -7.18 -22.61
CA ARG A 261 17.52 -6.66 -22.81
C ARG A 261 16.57 -7.16 -21.72
N ARG A 262 16.68 -8.44 -21.34
CA ARG A 262 15.90 -9.02 -20.24
C ARG A 262 16.17 -8.33 -18.91
N LEU A 263 17.45 -8.11 -18.56
CA LEU A 263 17.80 -7.35 -17.36
C LEU A 263 17.29 -5.90 -17.44
N LEU A 264 17.41 -5.24 -18.58
CA LEU A 264 16.88 -3.89 -18.77
C LEU A 264 15.37 -3.84 -18.55
N VAL A 265 14.63 -4.83 -19.07
CA VAL A 265 13.17 -4.88 -18.88
C VAL A 265 12.82 -5.11 -17.41
N LEU A 266 13.49 -6.04 -16.75
CA LEU A 266 13.26 -6.35 -15.33
C LEU A 266 13.62 -5.19 -14.39
N LEU A 267 14.81 -4.59 -14.58
CA LEU A 267 15.38 -3.61 -13.64
C LEU A 267 14.85 -2.19 -13.87
N LEU A 268 14.46 -1.85 -15.10
CA LEU A 268 14.12 -0.47 -15.47
C LEU A 268 12.76 -0.36 -16.15
N VAL A 269 12.54 -1.07 -17.26
CA VAL A 269 11.34 -0.83 -18.10
C VAL A 269 10.06 -1.16 -17.35
N GLU A 270 9.95 -2.34 -16.76
CA GLU A 270 8.74 -2.80 -16.08
C GLU A 270 8.42 -1.93 -14.83
N PRO A 271 9.37 -1.65 -13.92
CA PRO A 271 9.13 -0.72 -12.80
C PRO A 271 8.73 0.70 -13.23
N VAL A 272 9.42 1.27 -14.22
CA VAL A 272 9.14 2.64 -14.69
C VAL A 272 7.80 2.72 -15.42
N LEU A 273 7.43 1.70 -16.19
CA LEU A 273 6.11 1.65 -16.84
C LEU A 273 4.98 1.65 -15.82
N TRP A 274 5.10 0.90 -14.72
CA TRP A 274 4.11 0.89 -13.65
C TRP A 274 4.02 2.26 -12.97
N ALA A 275 5.15 2.76 -12.48
CA ALA A 275 5.23 4.03 -11.76
C ALA A 275 4.75 5.20 -12.63
N GLY A 276 5.11 5.22 -13.92
CA GLY A 276 4.64 6.22 -14.87
C GLY A 276 3.13 6.14 -15.12
N LEU A 277 2.54 4.94 -15.22
CA LEU A 277 1.08 4.80 -15.35
C LEU A 277 0.32 5.19 -14.07
N GLU A 278 0.88 4.94 -12.89
CA GLU A 278 0.32 5.46 -11.64
C GLU A 278 0.39 6.98 -11.57
N TRP A 279 1.49 7.58 -12.05
CA TRP A 279 1.60 9.03 -12.18
C TRP A 279 0.56 9.59 -13.16
N VAL A 280 0.38 8.97 -14.34
CA VAL A 280 -0.65 9.40 -15.30
C VAL A 280 -2.04 9.30 -14.66
N ARG A 281 -2.36 8.20 -13.98
CA ARG A 281 -3.64 8.05 -13.26
C ARG A 281 -3.83 9.15 -12.20
N GLY A 282 -2.77 9.50 -11.48
CA GLY A 282 -2.78 10.53 -10.45
C GLY A 282 -2.92 11.97 -10.96
N ASN A 283 -2.72 12.23 -12.26
CA ASN A 283 -2.72 13.58 -12.83
C ASN A 283 -3.73 13.77 -13.98
N PHE A 284 -4.15 12.70 -14.66
CA PHE A 284 -5.05 12.76 -15.80
C PHE A 284 -6.51 12.90 -15.37
N LEU A 285 -7.28 13.75 -16.07
CA LEU A 285 -8.71 14.04 -15.81
C LEU A 285 -9.02 14.48 -14.36
N GLY A 286 -8.20 15.39 -13.82
CA GLY A 286 -8.32 15.84 -12.43
C GLY A 286 -7.62 14.91 -11.43
N GLY A 287 -7.06 13.79 -11.89
CA GLY A 287 -6.19 12.95 -11.08
C GLY A 287 -6.93 12.05 -10.10
N PHE A 288 -6.47 10.81 -9.98
CA PHE A 288 -6.89 9.89 -8.93
C PHE A 288 -5.69 9.15 -8.35
N ALA A 289 -4.94 9.78 -7.45
CA ALA A 289 -3.70 9.24 -6.88
C ALA A 289 -3.92 8.29 -5.69
N TRP A 290 -5.13 7.75 -5.53
CA TRP A 290 -5.48 6.85 -4.41
C TRP A 290 -4.73 5.52 -4.48
N ASN A 291 -4.44 4.92 -3.32
CA ASN A 291 -3.85 3.58 -3.14
C ASN A 291 -2.80 3.20 -4.19
N GLN A 292 -1.82 4.08 -4.40
CA GLN A 292 -0.63 3.73 -5.17
C GLN A 292 0.12 2.60 -4.48
N LEU A 293 0.75 1.72 -5.25
CA LEU A 293 1.45 0.55 -4.74
C LEU A 293 2.52 0.89 -3.70
N GLY A 294 3.19 2.02 -3.86
CA GLY A 294 4.17 2.55 -2.92
C GLY A 294 3.61 2.88 -1.54
N ALA A 295 2.33 3.24 -1.43
CA ALA A 295 1.68 3.50 -0.14
C ALA A 295 1.52 2.21 0.69
N ALA A 296 1.37 1.04 0.05
CA ALA A 296 1.43 -0.25 0.75
C ALA A 296 2.84 -0.54 1.28
N LEU A 297 3.89 -0.23 0.51
CA LEU A 297 5.26 -0.41 0.99
C LEU A 297 5.58 0.50 2.19
N ALA A 298 5.10 1.75 2.19
CA ALA A 298 5.29 2.67 3.30
C ALA A 298 4.72 2.12 4.63
N GLN A 299 3.61 1.40 4.58
CA GLN A 299 2.99 0.73 5.74
C GLN A 299 3.89 -0.31 6.41
N THR A 300 4.81 -0.91 5.66
CA THR A 300 5.75 -1.92 6.20
C THR A 300 6.94 -1.30 6.95
N GLY A 301 7.03 0.03 7.01
CA GLY A 301 8.21 0.74 7.53
C GLY A 301 9.33 0.94 6.51
N PHE A 302 9.14 0.47 5.26
CA PHE A 302 10.12 0.57 4.18
C PHE A 302 9.91 1.84 3.31
N GLY A 303 9.41 2.92 3.90
CA GLY A 303 9.00 4.15 3.20
C GLY A 303 10.13 5.15 2.92
N ALA A 304 11.30 5.02 3.56
CA ALA A 304 12.42 5.96 3.44
C ALA A 304 12.84 6.31 1.98
N PRO A 305 12.79 5.37 1.01
CA PRO A 305 13.10 5.68 -0.39
C PRO A 305 12.22 6.76 -1.03
N ALA A 306 11.03 7.07 -0.49
CA ALA A 306 10.18 8.13 -1.02
C ALA A 306 10.86 9.51 -1.00
N SER A 307 11.82 9.74 -0.10
CA SER A 307 12.64 10.95 -0.07
C SER A 307 13.50 11.15 -1.34
N LEU A 308 13.73 10.10 -2.14
CA LEU A 308 14.48 10.18 -3.39
C LEU A 308 13.62 10.41 -4.63
N GLY A 309 12.54 9.65 -4.76
CA GLY A 309 11.76 9.60 -6.00
C GLY A 309 10.26 9.49 -5.78
N GLY A 310 9.79 9.89 -4.60
CA GLY A 310 8.38 9.87 -4.29
C GLY A 310 7.81 8.48 -4.07
N VAL A 311 6.49 8.44 -3.92
CA VAL A 311 5.66 7.23 -3.98
C VAL A 311 5.91 6.42 -5.25
N ALA A 312 6.25 7.07 -6.36
CA ALA A 312 6.54 6.42 -7.63
C ALA A 312 7.77 5.51 -7.55
N LEU A 313 8.83 5.93 -6.84
CA LEU A 313 9.99 5.07 -6.59
C LEU A 313 9.61 3.89 -5.69
N LEU A 314 8.79 4.10 -4.65
CA LEU A 314 8.31 3.00 -3.81
C LEU A 314 7.54 1.96 -4.66
N SER A 315 6.61 2.41 -5.51
CA SER A 315 5.89 1.54 -6.44
C SER A 315 6.82 0.78 -7.39
N ALA A 316 7.85 1.44 -7.91
CA ALA A 316 8.86 0.82 -8.76
C ALA A 316 9.65 -0.28 -8.01
N LEU A 317 10.02 -0.04 -6.75
CA LEU A 317 10.71 -1.04 -5.92
C LEU A 317 9.81 -2.26 -5.65
N VAL A 318 8.52 -2.07 -5.36
CA VAL A 318 7.57 -3.19 -5.20
C VAL A 318 7.45 -3.99 -6.49
N LEU A 319 7.36 -3.33 -7.65
CA LEU A 319 7.33 -3.99 -8.94
C LEU A 319 8.60 -4.78 -9.23
N LEU A 320 9.76 -4.23 -8.86
CA LEU A 320 11.06 -4.88 -9.01
C LEU A 320 11.14 -6.18 -8.20
N VAL A 321 10.64 -6.19 -6.96
CA VAL A 321 10.55 -7.39 -6.12
C VAL A 321 9.59 -8.42 -6.72
N ASN A 322 8.39 -8.00 -7.14
CA ASN A 322 7.43 -8.89 -7.82
C ASN A 322 7.98 -9.47 -9.12
N GLY A 323 8.70 -8.66 -9.91
CA GLY A 323 9.36 -9.08 -11.13
C GLY A 323 10.45 -10.11 -10.86
N THR A 324 11.15 -10.01 -9.73
CA THR A 324 12.14 -10.99 -9.27
C THR A 324 11.47 -12.32 -8.91
N PHE A 325 10.36 -12.30 -8.17
CA PHE A 325 9.57 -13.50 -7.89
C PHE A 325 9.03 -14.16 -9.16
N ALA A 326 8.56 -13.36 -10.13
CA ALA A 326 8.15 -13.87 -11.43
C ALA A 326 9.31 -14.55 -12.16
N SER A 327 10.53 -13.99 -12.10
CA SER A 327 11.73 -14.61 -12.69
C SER A 327 12.12 -15.92 -11.98
N ILE A 328 11.98 -16.00 -10.65
CA ILE A 328 12.19 -17.25 -9.90
C ILE A 328 11.18 -18.31 -10.38
N ALA A 329 9.90 -17.96 -10.43
CA ALA A 329 8.85 -18.87 -10.86
C ALA A 329 9.07 -19.39 -12.30
N GLU A 330 9.53 -18.53 -13.22
CA GLU A 330 9.87 -18.94 -14.59
C GLU A 330 10.93 -20.03 -14.63
N ARG A 331 11.98 -19.89 -13.82
CA ARG A 331 13.09 -20.85 -13.76
C ARG A 331 12.72 -22.15 -13.04
N MET A 332 11.77 -22.12 -12.11
CA MET A 332 11.25 -23.33 -11.47
C MET A 332 10.35 -24.13 -12.42
N TRP A 333 9.56 -23.45 -13.25
CA TRP A 333 8.59 -24.09 -14.14
C TRP A 333 9.20 -24.57 -15.46
N ARG A 334 10.24 -23.88 -15.94
CA ARG A 334 11.06 -24.31 -17.06
C ARG A 334 12.48 -24.46 -16.53
N PRO A 335 13.01 -25.69 -16.36
CA PRO A 335 14.43 -25.83 -16.15
C PRO A 335 15.11 -25.12 -17.31
N ALA A 336 15.77 -24.00 -17.02
CA ALA A 336 16.46 -23.25 -18.07
C ALA A 336 17.41 -24.22 -18.80
N PRO A 337 17.58 -24.07 -20.13
CA PRO A 337 18.53 -24.88 -20.88
C PRO A 337 19.83 -24.99 -20.09
N LEU A 338 20.43 -26.19 -20.07
CA LEU A 338 21.64 -26.50 -19.29
C LEU A 338 22.79 -25.50 -19.55
N ASP A 339 22.68 -24.75 -20.63
CA ASP A 339 23.63 -23.82 -21.24
C ASP A 339 23.63 -22.41 -20.62
N VAL A 340 22.64 -22.03 -19.80
CA VAL A 340 22.65 -20.73 -19.09
C VAL A 340 23.53 -20.87 -17.84
N PRO A 341 24.66 -20.12 -17.72
CA PRO A 341 25.52 -20.19 -16.55
C PRO A 341 24.74 -19.91 -15.26
N ARG A 342 25.00 -20.68 -14.20
CA ARG A 342 24.35 -20.48 -12.89
C ARG A 342 24.51 -19.05 -12.38
N THR A 343 25.66 -18.43 -12.63
CA THR A 343 25.98 -17.04 -12.27
C THR A 343 24.97 -16.02 -12.82
N VAL A 344 24.54 -16.21 -14.07
CA VAL A 344 23.55 -15.35 -14.74
C VAL A 344 22.18 -15.44 -14.05
N ARG A 345 21.78 -16.64 -13.58
CA ARG A 345 20.54 -16.84 -12.82
C ARG A 345 20.59 -16.17 -11.44
N PHE A 346 21.77 -16.17 -10.81
CA PHE A 346 22.00 -15.44 -9.56
C PHE A 346 21.91 -13.93 -9.76
N VAL A 347 22.49 -13.37 -10.84
CA VAL A 347 22.40 -11.92 -11.12
C VAL A 347 20.96 -11.44 -11.26
N GLU A 348 20.12 -12.15 -12.02
CA GLU A 348 18.70 -11.79 -12.20
C GLU A 348 17.88 -11.80 -10.90
N THR A 349 18.38 -12.45 -9.85
CA THR A 349 17.70 -12.54 -8.54
C THR A 349 18.32 -11.58 -7.53
N LEU A 350 19.64 -11.64 -7.41
CA LEU A 350 20.39 -10.95 -6.38
C LEU A 350 20.51 -9.46 -6.69
N LEU A 351 20.70 -9.07 -7.96
CA LEU A 351 20.86 -7.66 -8.33
C LEU A 351 19.62 -6.82 -8.01
N PRO A 352 18.37 -7.20 -8.39
CA PRO A 352 17.17 -6.48 -7.96
C PRO A 352 17.06 -6.32 -6.44
N LEU A 353 17.31 -7.39 -5.68
CA LEU A 353 17.20 -7.37 -4.23
C LEU A 353 18.28 -6.52 -3.56
N LEU A 354 19.51 -6.56 -4.08
CA LEU A 354 20.60 -5.69 -3.64
C LEU A 354 20.34 -4.22 -3.99
N LEU A 355 19.69 -3.92 -5.11
CA LEU A 355 19.28 -2.56 -5.47
C LEU A 355 18.19 -2.05 -4.52
N VAL A 356 17.16 -2.84 -4.24
CA VAL A 356 16.11 -2.49 -3.27
C VAL A 356 16.72 -2.25 -1.89
N TRP A 357 17.57 -3.17 -1.43
CA TRP A 357 18.27 -3.03 -0.15
C TRP A 357 19.21 -1.83 -0.15
N GLY A 358 19.98 -1.61 -1.21
CA GLY A 358 20.93 -0.50 -1.32
C GLY A 358 20.25 0.86 -1.29
N VAL A 359 19.13 1.01 -2.01
CA VAL A 359 18.31 2.23 -2.01
C VAL A 359 17.73 2.48 -0.61
N TYR A 360 17.21 1.44 0.05
CA TYR A 360 16.73 1.57 1.41
C TYR A 360 17.83 1.88 2.42
N ALA A 361 18.96 1.17 2.37
CA ALA A 361 20.07 1.38 3.29
C ALA A 361 20.68 2.79 3.13
N ALA A 362 20.74 3.32 1.92
CA ALA A 362 21.16 4.69 1.65
C ALA A 362 20.18 5.71 2.26
N THR A 363 18.87 5.50 2.09
CA THR A 363 17.84 6.47 2.54
C THR A 363 17.49 6.36 4.01
N ALA A 364 17.51 5.17 4.60
CA ALA A 364 17.27 4.96 6.02
C ALA A 364 18.36 5.60 6.90
N LYS A 365 19.59 5.73 6.37
CA LYS A 365 20.70 6.46 7.01
C LYS A 365 20.61 7.96 6.79
N CYS A 366 20.18 8.38 5.59
CA CYS A 366 19.90 9.78 5.26
C CYS A 366 18.56 10.22 5.86
N ARG A 367 18.55 10.31 7.19
CA ARG A 367 17.45 10.91 7.93
C ARG A 367 17.43 12.41 7.58
N PRO A 368 16.34 12.98 7.01
CA PRO A 368 16.26 14.41 6.67
C PRO A 368 16.26 15.32 7.90
N TRP A 369 16.24 14.72 9.08
CA TRP A 369 16.37 15.36 10.37
C TRP A 369 17.69 16.13 10.46
N THR A 370 17.57 17.45 10.63
CA THR A 370 18.72 18.26 11.05
C THR A 370 19.17 17.87 12.46
N ASP A 371 20.35 18.37 12.81
CA ASP A 371 20.92 18.33 14.16
C ASP A 371 19.82 18.55 15.22
N PRO A 372 19.66 17.67 16.24
CA PRO A 372 18.68 17.85 17.31
C PRO A 372 18.67 19.26 17.92
N ASP A 373 19.82 19.93 17.94
CA ASP A 373 19.97 21.29 18.47
C ASP A 373 19.32 22.37 17.61
N ARG A 374 18.99 22.07 16.34
CA ARG A 374 18.33 22.98 15.39
C ARG A 374 16.81 22.77 15.29
N ARG A 375 16.24 21.97 16.20
CA ARG A 375 14.82 21.67 16.23
C ARG A 375 14.11 22.50 17.28
N VAL A 376 13.08 23.22 16.85
CA VAL A 376 12.19 23.93 17.75
C VAL A 376 11.00 23.04 18.05
N PRO A 377 10.74 22.67 19.32
CA PRO A 377 9.50 22.01 19.68
C PRO A 377 8.35 23.02 19.57
N LEU A 378 7.23 22.64 18.97
CA LEU A 378 5.96 23.38 18.97
C LEU A 378 4.91 22.51 19.64
N SER A 379 4.20 23.03 20.63
CA SER A 379 3.08 22.33 21.28
C SER A 379 1.86 22.44 20.38
N VAL A 380 1.37 21.33 19.82
CA VAL A 380 0.26 21.34 18.87
C VAL A 380 -0.85 20.43 19.38
N GLY A 381 -2.09 20.93 19.38
CA GLY A 381 -3.29 20.17 19.73
C GLY A 381 -4.16 19.91 18.51
N VAL A 382 -4.64 18.68 18.34
CA VAL A 382 -5.64 18.29 17.34
C VAL A 382 -6.96 17.92 18.02
N VAL A 383 -8.08 18.30 17.42
CA VAL A 383 -9.42 18.04 17.96
C VAL A 383 -10.29 17.33 16.93
N GLN A 384 -10.83 16.19 17.33
CA GLN A 384 -11.73 15.37 16.54
C GLN A 384 -13.11 15.39 17.18
N ARG A 385 -14.06 16.13 16.58
CA ARG A 385 -15.44 16.28 17.11
C ARG A 385 -16.37 15.14 16.69
N ASN A 386 -16.10 14.49 15.57
CA ASN A 386 -16.98 13.48 14.98
C ASN A 386 -18.43 13.95 14.86
N PHE A 387 -18.64 15.01 14.08
CA PHE A 387 -19.99 15.46 13.73
C PHE A 387 -20.40 14.91 12.36
N PRO A 388 -21.69 14.64 12.13
CA PRO A 388 -22.15 14.05 10.87
C PRO A 388 -21.89 14.96 9.67
N CYS A 389 -21.82 14.37 8.48
CA CYS A 389 -21.58 15.10 7.23
C CYS A 389 -22.54 16.30 7.06
N VAL A 390 -22.05 17.37 6.43
CA VAL A 390 -22.59 18.76 6.39
C VAL A 390 -24.11 18.86 6.09
N PHE A 391 -24.71 17.84 5.46
CA PHE A 391 -26.14 17.79 5.15
C PHE A 391 -27.04 17.25 6.27
N ARG A 392 -26.47 16.90 7.43
CA ARG A 392 -27.23 16.41 8.57
C ARG A 392 -27.11 17.37 9.74
N ALA A 393 -28.24 17.79 10.27
CA ALA A 393 -28.26 18.53 11.52
C ALA A 393 -27.66 17.66 12.63
N ALA A 394 -26.71 18.20 13.39
CA ALA A 394 -26.28 17.58 14.63
C ALA A 394 -27.42 17.71 15.65
N GLU A 395 -27.83 16.60 16.26
CA GLU A 395 -28.81 16.62 17.36
C GLU A 395 -28.22 17.25 18.64
N GLU A 396 -26.90 17.35 18.72
CA GLU A 396 -26.16 17.83 19.88
C GLU A 396 -25.66 19.27 19.72
N ASN A 397 -25.61 20.01 20.84
CA ASN A 397 -25.10 21.38 20.86
C ASN A 397 -23.58 21.41 20.58
N PRO A 398 -23.14 22.02 19.46
CA PRO A 398 -21.73 22.05 19.08
C PRO A 398 -20.82 22.74 20.09
N ALA A 399 -21.31 23.83 20.70
CA ALA A 399 -20.53 24.60 21.67
C ALA A 399 -20.24 23.79 22.93
N LYS A 400 -21.18 22.94 23.36
CA LYS A 400 -20.99 22.06 24.52
C LYS A 400 -19.90 21.01 24.26
N ILE A 401 -19.93 20.36 23.09
CA ILE A 401 -18.92 19.36 22.72
C ILE A 401 -17.54 20.00 22.63
N TYR A 402 -17.41 21.12 21.93
CA TYR A 402 -16.12 21.82 21.85
C TYR A 402 -15.67 22.35 23.22
N GLN A 403 -16.58 22.73 24.11
CA GLN A 403 -16.20 23.15 25.46
C GLN A 403 -15.47 22.03 26.20
N GLU A 404 -15.98 20.80 26.13
CA GLU A 404 -15.38 19.62 26.77
C GLU A 404 -14.04 19.26 26.12
N LEU A 405 -13.98 19.20 24.78
CA LEU A 405 -12.77 18.85 24.03
C LEU A 405 -11.66 19.90 24.16
N LEU A 406 -11.98 21.19 24.14
CA LEU A 406 -10.98 22.25 24.23
C LEU A 406 -10.46 22.41 25.66
N ALA A 407 -11.31 22.21 26.68
CA ALA A 407 -10.89 22.31 28.07
C ALA A 407 -9.82 21.27 28.44
N SER A 408 -9.87 20.06 27.86
CA SER A 408 -8.86 19.02 28.10
C SER A 408 -7.50 19.32 27.47
N LEU A 409 -7.42 20.25 26.50
CA LEU A 409 -6.16 20.69 25.89
C LEU A 409 -5.48 21.83 26.67
N ARG A 410 -6.19 22.50 27.58
CA ARG A 410 -5.66 23.64 28.34
C ARG A 410 -4.35 23.38 29.10
N PRO A 411 -4.13 22.20 29.73
CA PRO A 411 -2.87 21.91 30.41
C PRO A 411 -1.64 21.90 29.49
N PHE A 412 -1.82 21.70 28.18
CA PHE A 412 -0.72 21.57 27.22
C PHE A 412 -0.23 22.91 26.67
N SER A 413 -0.98 24.00 26.88
CA SER A 413 -0.65 25.37 26.44
C SER A 413 -0.15 25.39 24.98
N CYS A 414 -1.04 25.03 24.05
CA CYS A 414 -0.65 24.80 22.66
C CYS A 414 -0.22 26.09 21.94
N ASP A 415 0.88 26.03 21.20
CA ASP A 415 1.28 27.04 20.22
C ASP A 415 0.26 27.09 19.06
N LEU A 416 -0.23 25.92 18.64
CA LEU A 416 -1.22 25.78 17.57
C LEU A 416 -2.31 24.76 17.95
N LEU A 417 -3.56 25.16 17.80
CA LEU A 417 -4.73 24.28 17.83
C LEU A 417 -5.19 24.02 16.40
N VAL A 418 -5.50 22.77 16.05
CA VAL A 418 -5.97 22.39 14.71
C VAL A 418 -7.34 21.72 14.82
N LEU A 419 -8.30 22.27 14.09
CA LEU A 419 -9.64 21.73 13.91
C LEU A 419 -9.84 21.26 12.45
N PRO A 420 -10.77 20.32 12.20
CA PRO A 420 -10.99 19.74 10.87
C PRO A 420 -11.51 20.71 9.79
N GLU A 421 -11.60 20.20 8.55
CA GLU A 421 -12.04 20.94 7.33
C GLU A 421 -13.40 21.62 7.44
N SER A 422 -14.33 21.06 8.21
CA SER A 422 -15.70 21.59 8.30
C SER A 422 -16.01 22.12 9.71
N ALA A 423 -14.98 22.44 10.49
CA ALA A 423 -15.10 22.85 11.88
C ALA A 423 -15.89 24.14 12.09
N LEU A 424 -16.02 25.00 11.08
CA LEU A 424 -16.71 26.30 11.15
C LEU A 424 -18.12 26.29 10.52
N ALA A 425 -18.63 25.14 10.08
CA ALA A 425 -19.91 25.06 9.39
C ALA A 425 -21.11 25.67 10.15
N GLU A 426 -21.17 25.53 11.48
CA GLU A 426 -22.27 26.07 12.31
C GLU A 426 -22.06 27.53 12.76
N TRP A 427 -20.91 28.14 12.45
CA TRP A 427 -20.53 29.50 12.87
C TRP A 427 -20.47 30.50 11.73
N GLY A 428 -20.72 30.03 10.50
CA GLY A 428 -20.73 30.83 9.27
C GLY A 428 -19.38 30.88 8.56
N PRO A 429 -19.25 31.75 7.54
CA PRO A 429 -18.03 31.84 6.73
C PRO A 429 -16.80 32.18 7.59
N VAL A 430 -15.61 31.71 7.16
CA VAL A 430 -14.37 31.85 7.94
C VAL A 430 -14.02 33.30 8.31
N GLY A 431 -14.37 34.27 7.46
CA GLY A 431 -14.18 35.70 7.73
C GLY A 431 -15.31 36.35 8.54
N GLY A 432 -16.40 35.64 8.79
CA GLY A 432 -17.61 36.15 9.43
C GLY A 432 -17.47 36.35 10.95
N ARG A 433 -18.36 37.17 11.53
CA ARG A 433 -18.37 37.48 12.97
C ARG A 433 -18.53 36.24 13.85
N GLY A 434 -19.37 35.28 13.44
CA GLY A 434 -19.59 34.04 14.19
C GLY A 434 -18.35 33.17 14.26
N ALA A 435 -17.68 32.94 13.12
CA ALA A 435 -16.43 32.19 13.05
C ALA A 435 -15.30 32.85 13.86
N GLN A 436 -15.14 34.18 13.76
CA GLN A 436 -14.14 34.91 14.55
C GLN A 436 -14.43 34.84 16.06
N ALA A 437 -15.70 34.96 16.48
CA ALA A 437 -16.09 34.85 17.88
C ALA A 437 -15.84 33.44 18.43
N PHE A 438 -16.15 32.40 17.64
CA PHE A 438 -15.83 31.02 17.98
C PHE A 438 -14.32 30.80 18.08
N ALA A 439 -13.54 31.32 17.13
CA ALA A 439 -12.10 31.20 17.15
C ALA A 439 -11.49 31.84 18.41
N ALA A 440 -11.90 33.06 18.75
CA ALA A 440 -11.47 33.74 19.98
C ALA A 440 -11.82 32.91 21.23
N TRP A 441 -13.07 32.44 21.32
CA TRP A 441 -13.53 31.59 22.42
C TRP A 441 -12.75 30.26 22.50
N ALA A 442 -12.48 29.62 21.36
CA ALA A 442 -11.77 28.35 21.32
C ALA A 442 -10.31 28.48 21.77
N LEU A 443 -9.64 29.55 21.33
CA LEU A 443 -8.30 29.92 21.79
C LEU A 443 -8.26 30.14 23.31
N ASP A 444 -9.27 30.80 23.88
CA ASP A 444 -9.40 31.02 25.33
C ASP A 444 -9.61 29.72 26.09
N LYS A 445 -10.52 28.86 25.61
CA LYS A 445 -10.85 27.60 26.27
C LYS A 445 -9.68 26.61 26.25
N ALA A 446 -8.99 26.51 25.13
CA ALA A 446 -7.83 25.62 24.98
C ALA A 446 -6.53 26.23 25.53
N GLY A 447 -6.50 27.52 25.89
CA GLY A 447 -5.25 28.19 26.25
C GLY A 447 -4.22 28.20 25.12
N ALA A 448 -4.68 28.30 23.86
CA ALA A 448 -3.84 28.26 22.67
C ALA A 448 -3.51 29.65 22.12
N GLN A 449 -2.40 29.76 21.39
CA GLN A 449 -1.95 31.02 20.76
C GLN A 449 -2.57 31.25 19.37
N ALA A 450 -2.68 30.17 18.59
CA ALA A 450 -3.25 30.19 17.25
C ALA A 450 -4.17 28.99 17.00
N LEU A 451 -5.11 29.15 16.07
CA LEU A 451 -6.10 28.14 15.69
C LEU A 451 -6.14 28.04 14.16
N VAL A 452 -6.00 26.83 13.63
CA VAL A 452 -6.40 26.50 12.25
C VAL A 452 -7.74 25.79 12.29
N ALA A 453 -8.72 26.28 11.53
CA ALA A 453 -10.03 25.65 11.38
C ALA A 453 -10.54 25.78 9.95
N GLY A 454 -11.16 24.71 9.44
CA GLY A 454 -11.73 24.73 8.10
C GLY A 454 -13.19 25.22 8.05
N GLY A 455 -13.56 25.85 6.94
CA GLY A 455 -14.91 26.31 6.64
C GLY A 455 -15.02 26.94 5.26
N GLU A 456 -16.19 27.48 4.93
CA GLU A 456 -16.39 28.18 3.66
C GLU A 456 -15.89 29.63 3.71
N ARG A 457 -15.33 30.12 2.61
CA ARG A 457 -15.14 31.57 2.37
C ARG A 457 -15.98 31.99 1.18
N ARG A 458 -16.60 33.17 1.28
CA ARG A 458 -17.34 33.79 0.17
C ARG A 458 -16.71 35.14 -0.14
N GLU A 459 -16.39 35.36 -1.40
CA GLU A 459 -15.84 36.62 -1.92
C GLU A 459 -16.40 36.83 -3.34
N ASP A 460 -17.03 37.98 -3.60
CA ASP A 460 -17.55 38.33 -4.93
C ASP A 460 -18.32 37.21 -5.65
N SER A 461 -19.25 36.55 -4.93
CA SER A 461 -20.03 35.38 -5.35
C SER A 461 -19.26 34.05 -5.52
N ALA A 462 -17.93 34.05 -5.45
CA ALA A 462 -17.13 32.84 -5.43
C ALA A 462 -17.19 32.16 -4.06
N LEU A 463 -17.42 30.85 -4.08
CA LEU A 463 -17.40 29.97 -2.92
C LEU A 463 -16.07 29.23 -2.87
N TYR A 464 -15.38 29.29 -1.74
CA TYR A 464 -14.12 28.58 -1.49
C TYR A 464 -14.27 27.62 -0.31
N ASN A 465 -13.61 26.48 -0.40
CA ASN A 465 -13.32 25.62 0.75
C ASN A 465 -11.97 26.08 1.33
N SER A 466 -11.96 26.50 2.59
CA SER A 466 -10.85 27.29 3.13
C SER A 466 -10.41 26.79 4.50
N ALA A 467 -9.11 26.88 4.76
CA ALA A 467 -8.51 26.76 6.08
C ALA A 467 -8.15 28.16 6.58
N ALA A 468 -8.69 28.54 7.73
CA ALA A 468 -8.42 29.82 8.35
C ALA A 468 -7.51 29.67 9.56
N LEU A 469 -6.40 30.41 9.56
CA LEU A 469 -5.54 30.64 10.71
C LEU A 469 -6.00 31.89 11.45
N TYR A 470 -6.48 31.69 12.68
CA TYR A 470 -6.81 32.74 13.63
C TYR A 470 -5.69 32.87 14.65
N ARG A 471 -5.25 34.10 14.91
CA ARG A 471 -4.30 34.41 15.98
C ARG A 471 -4.91 35.42 16.93
N ARG A 472 -4.57 35.35 18.21
CA ARG A 472 -4.95 36.41 19.16
C ARG A 472 -4.43 37.76 18.67
N ASN A 473 -5.29 38.75 18.67
CA ASN A 473 -4.89 40.13 18.41
C ASN A 473 -4.35 40.75 19.71
N PRO A 474 -3.05 41.07 19.81
CA PRO A 474 -2.51 41.71 21.00
C PRO A 474 -3.03 43.14 21.21
N ALA A 475 -3.48 43.82 20.15
CA ALA A 475 -3.99 45.19 20.22
C ALA A 475 -5.45 45.28 20.68
N GLN A 476 -6.23 44.20 20.57
CA GLN A 476 -7.63 44.19 20.94
C GLN A 476 -8.03 42.83 21.53
N ALA A 477 -8.16 42.79 22.86
CA ALA A 477 -8.60 41.62 23.60
C ALA A 477 -9.94 41.09 23.08
N GLY A 478 -10.04 39.77 22.92
CA GLY A 478 -11.24 39.11 22.38
C GLY A 478 -11.39 39.19 20.86
N SER A 479 -10.45 39.79 20.13
CA SER A 479 -10.42 39.77 18.66
C SER A 479 -9.29 38.90 18.12
N VAL A 480 -9.39 38.52 16.84
CA VAL A 480 -8.44 37.63 16.16
C VAL A 480 -7.96 38.24 14.85
N GLU A 481 -6.68 38.05 14.55
CA GLU A 481 -6.13 38.25 13.21
C GLU A 481 -6.42 37.02 12.36
N LEU A 482 -6.72 37.24 11.07
CA LEU A 482 -7.10 36.18 10.13
C LEU A 482 -6.10 36.06 8.98
N SER A 483 -5.69 34.84 8.67
CA SER A 483 -5.04 34.46 7.42
C SER A 483 -5.75 33.23 6.85
N VAL A 484 -5.90 33.14 5.53
CA VAL A 484 -6.69 32.08 4.91
C VAL A 484 -5.90 31.39 3.81
N TYR A 485 -6.01 30.06 3.74
CA TYR A 485 -5.64 29.22 2.60
C TYR A 485 -6.93 28.71 1.95
N ASP A 486 -7.12 29.01 0.66
CA ASP A 486 -8.23 28.51 -0.14
C ASP A 486 -7.78 27.25 -0.90
N LYS A 487 -8.56 26.17 -0.85
CA LYS A 487 -8.25 24.87 -1.47
C LYS A 487 -7.93 25.03 -2.95
N VAL A 488 -6.79 24.53 -3.38
CA VAL A 488 -6.26 24.67 -4.74
C VAL A 488 -6.71 23.51 -5.63
N HIS A 489 -6.57 22.27 -5.16
CA HIS A 489 -6.98 21.08 -5.89
C HIS A 489 -8.36 20.61 -5.42
N LEU A 490 -9.37 20.91 -6.23
CA LEU A 490 -10.76 20.56 -5.97
C LEU A 490 -11.09 19.10 -6.33
N VAL A 491 -12.00 18.47 -5.59
CA VAL A 491 -12.46 17.10 -5.85
C VAL A 491 -13.46 17.07 -7.01
N PRO A 492 -13.18 16.36 -8.12
CA PRO A 492 -14.13 16.19 -9.21
C PRO A 492 -15.41 15.49 -8.72
N PHE A 493 -16.56 15.97 -9.18
CA PHE A 493 -17.91 15.51 -8.79
C PHE A 493 -18.32 15.74 -7.34
N GLY A 494 -17.41 16.22 -6.49
CA GLY A 494 -17.72 16.71 -5.14
C GLY A 494 -17.88 18.23 -5.13
N GLU A 495 -16.79 18.93 -5.43
CA GLU A 495 -16.66 20.38 -5.31
C GLU A 495 -16.81 21.13 -6.63
N TYR A 496 -16.82 20.41 -7.75
CA TYR A 496 -17.17 20.93 -9.07
C TYR A 496 -17.58 19.78 -9.98
N ILE A 497 -18.24 20.08 -11.10
CA ILE A 497 -18.51 19.07 -12.13
C ILE A 497 -17.60 19.36 -13.33
N PRO A 498 -16.76 18.41 -13.79
CA PRO A 498 -15.97 18.63 -15.00
C PRO A 498 -16.83 19.12 -16.18
N GLY A 499 -16.50 20.29 -16.72
CA GLY A 499 -17.26 20.93 -17.80
C GLY A 499 -18.37 21.88 -17.35
N ASP A 500 -18.57 22.09 -16.04
CA ASP A 500 -19.58 23.01 -15.49
C ASP A 500 -19.43 24.46 -15.94
N LYS A 501 -18.21 24.92 -16.23
CA LYS A 501 -17.94 26.23 -16.83
C LYS A 501 -18.46 26.36 -18.27
N VAL A 502 -18.57 25.25 -19.00
CA VAL A 502 -19.11 25.20 -20.37
C VAL A 502 -20.62 24.94 -20.35
N TRP A 503 -21.07 24.08 -19.44
CA TRP A 503 -22.48 23.73 -19.26
C TRP A 503 -22.93 24.00 -17.82
N PRO A 504 -23.36 25.24 -17.51
CA PRO A 504 -23.69 25.67 -16.14
C PRO A 504 -24.75 24.81 -15.45
N PHE A 505 -25.66 24.17 -16.20
CA PHE A 505 -26.66 23.26 -15.62
C PHE A 505 -26.03 22.08 -14.88
N LEU A 506 -24.76 21.75 -15.16
CA LEU A 506 -24.05 20.67 -14.47
C LEU A 506 -23.78 21.00 -13.00
N GLN A 507 -23.65 22.28 -12.62
CA GLN A 507 -23.36 22.69 -11.24
C GLN A 507 -24.37 22.15 -10.21
N ARG A 508 -25.62 21.91 -10.63
CA ARG A 508 -26.68 21.34 -9.78
C ARG A 508 -26.40 19.90 -9.30
N PHE A 509 -25.41 19.22 -9.88
CA PHE A 509 -25.05 17.85 -9.55
C PHE A 509 -23.84 17.76 -8.61
N ALA A 510 -23.15 18.87 -8.31
CA ALA A 510 -22.10 18.89 -7.30
C ALA A 510 -22.74 18.94 -5.90
N PRO A 511 -22.43 17.99 -4.99
CA PRO A 511 -22.99 17.97 -3.64
C PRO A 511 -22.80 19.27 -2.86
N VAL A 512 -21.62 19.90 -2.96
CA VAL A 512 -21.27 21.12 -2.21
C VAL A 512 -21.37 22.40 -3.06
N GLY A 513 -21.91 22.31 -4.29
CA GLY A 513 -21.88 23.39 -5.28
C GLY A 513 -20.57 23.44 -6.08
N SER A 514 -20.40 24.48 -6.91
CA SER A 514 -19.17 24.70 -7.69
C SER A 514 -18.25 25.64 -6.92
N CYS A 515 -17.27 25.06 -6.24
CA CYS A 515 -16.21 25.79 -5.54
C CYS A 515 -15.23 26.40 -6.55
N THR A 516 -14.61 27.50 -6.15
CA THR A 516 -13.53 28.15 -6.89
C THR A 516 -12.19 27.67 -6.34
N PRO A 517 -11.23 27.27 -7.20
CA PRO A 517 -9.90 26.90 -6.75
C PRO A 517 -9.14 28.14 -6.24
N GLY A 518 -8.46 28.00 -5.12
CA GLY A 518 -7.60 29.01 -4.54
C GLY A 518 -6.26 29.15 -5.26
N THR A 519 -5.42 30.05 -4.72
CA THR A 519 -4.02 30.18 -5.12
C THR A 519 -3.12 29.67 -4.00
N LEU A 520 -2.09 28.92 -4.37
CA LEU A 520 -1.19 28.33 -3.38
C LEU A 520 -0.49 29.41 -2.56
N ARG A 521 -0.61 29.31 -1.23
CA ARG A 521 0.04 30.20 -0.26
C ARG A 521 0.35 29.44 1.02
N LEU A 522 1.39 29.88 1.72
CA LEU A 522 1.71 29.38 3.05
C LEU A 522 0.96 30.19 4.11
N LEU A 523 0.75 29.57 5.27
CA LEU A 523 0.31 30.24 6.49
C LEU A 523 1.50 30.35 7.45
N GLU A 524 1.44 31.27 8.41
CA GLU A 524 2.56 31.56 9.31
C GLU A 524 2.13 31.47 10.77
N LEU A 525 2.65 30.45 11.46
CA LEU A 525 2.54 30.37 12.90
C LEU A 525 3.60 31.29 13.53
N LYS A 526 3.13 32.26 14.31
CA LYS A 526 4.00 33.11 15.13
C LYS A 526 3.93 32.59 16.56
N SER A 527 5.06 32.16 17.11
CA SER A 527 5.20 31.78 18.52
C SER A 527 6.30 32.61 19.19
N ASP A 528 6.46 32.43 20.49
CA ASP A 528 7.56 32.96 21.28
C ASP A 528 8.94 32.54 20.75
N ARG A 529 9.00 31.40 20.06
CA ARG A 529 10.20 30.80 19.48
C ARG A 529 10.46 31.18 18.03
N GLY A 530 9.64 32.04 17.43
CA GLY A 530 9.85 32.57 16.08
C GLY A 530 8.65 32.43 15.16
N THR A 531 8.90 32.61 13.85
CA THR A 531 7.88 32.47 12.80
C THR A 531 8.13 31.20 12.00
N PHE A 532 7.10 30.36 11.88
CA PHE A 532 7.15 29.06 11.22
C PHE A 532 6.13 29.04 10.08
N PRO A 533 6.56 29.23 8.82
CA PRO A 533 5.71 29.02 7.67
C PRO A 533 5.30 27.55 7.59
N PHE A 534 4.04 27.27 7.27
CA PHE A 534 3.54 25.91 7.10
C PHE A 534 2.61 25.80 5.88
N GLY A 535 2.64 24.61 5.29
CA GLY A 535 1.75 24.25 4.21
C GLY A 535 0.43 23.70 4.74
N VAL A 536 -0.65 23.91 4.00
CA VAL A 536 -1.98 23.36 4.28
C VAL A 536 -2.41 22.48 3.12
N ALA A 537 -3.01 21.33 3.44
CA ALA A 537 -3.76 20.54 2.47
C ALA A 537 -5.16 20.28 3.04
N ILE A 538 -6.19 20.53 2.23
CA ILE A 538 -7.57 20.31 2.63
C ILE A 538 -8.07 19.02 1.98
N CYS A 539 -8.46 18.04 2.80
CA CYS A 539 -9.05 16.78 2.36
C CYS A 539 -8.14 16.10 1.31
N TYR A 540 -8.71 15.81 0.14
CA TYR A 540 -8.09 15.16 -1.00
C TYR A 540 -6.74 15.73 -1.47
N GLU A 541 -6.44 16.99 -1.14
CA GLU A 541 -5.17 17.63 -1.50
C GLU A 541 -3.94 16.90 -0.92
N ASP A 542 -4.10 16.14 0.17
CA ASP A 542 -2.99 15.35 0.73
C ASP A 542 -2.55 14.19 -0.18
N THR A 543 -3.36 13.82 -1.17
CA THR A 543 -3.03 12.83 -2.19
C THR A 543 -2.22 13.43 -3.35
N ASP A 544 -2.16 14.77 -3.45
CA ASP A 544 -1.43 15.50 -4.47
C ASP A 544 0.03 15.75 -4.06
N ALA A 545 0.93 14.92 -4.58
CA ALA A 545 2.36 15.01 -4.28
C ALA A 545 2.97 16.33 -4.77
N ALA A 546 2.51 16.84 -5.92
CA ALA A 546 3.08 18.02 -6.54
C ALA A 546 2.69 19.29 -5.77
N LEU A 547 1.43 19.38 -5.34
CA LEU A 547 0.94 20.47 -4.50
C LEU A 547 1.70 20.54 -3.18
N VAL A 548 1.77 19.43 -2.44
CA VAL A 548 2.47 19.38 -1.14
C VAL A 548 3.96 19.67 -1.30
N ARG A 549 4.61 19.13 -2.35
CA ARG A 549 6.01 19.43 -2.67
C ARG A 549 6.24 20.92 -2.90
N GLU A 550 5.37 21.58 -3.66
CA GLU A 550 5.50 23.00 -3.97
C GLU A 550 5.37 23.87 -2.70
N GLN A 551 4.51 23.49 -1.75
CA GLN A 551 4.43 24.18 -0.46
C GLN A 551 5.77 24.14 0.30
N VAL A 552 6.44 22.99 0.28
CA VAL A 552 7.76 22.83 0.91
C VAL A 552 8.84 23.63 0.17
N ARG A 553 8.83 23.65 -1.16
CA ARG A 553 9.72 24.50 -1.97
C ARG A 553 9.56 26.00 -1.68
N ARG A 554 8.35 26.42 -1.28
CA ARG A 554 8.05 27.81 -0.88
C ARG A 554 8.46 28.13 0.57
N GLY A 555 9.02 27.16 1.30
CA GLY A 555 9.55 27.36 2.65
C GLY A 555 8.69 26.79 3.77
N ALA A 556 7.66 25.97 3.48
CA ALA A 556 6.89 25.31 4.53
C ALA A 556 7.80 24.44 5.42
N ARG A 557 7.83 24.74 6.72
CA ARG A 557 8.64 24.03 7.72
C ARG A 557 7.96 22.77 8.22
N PHE A 558 6.64 22.80 8.34
CA PHE A 558 5.76 21.67 8.62
C PHE A 558 4.49 21.76 7.78
N LEU A 559 3.64 20.74 7.87
CA LEU A 559 2.41 20.63 7.09
C LEU A 559 1.21 20.40 8.02
N VAL A 560 0.06 20.99 7.67
CA VAL A 560 -1.21 20.84 8.39
C VAL A 560 -2.27 20.33 7.43
N PHE A 561 -2.75 19.11 7.63
CA PHE A 561 -3.77 18.50 6.80
C PHE A 561 -5.09 18.45 7.58
N ILE A 562 -6.12 19.10 7.05
CA ILE A 562 -7.46 19.09 7.64
C ILE A 562 -8.42 18.37 6.71
N THR A 563 -9.23 17.45 7.23
CA THR A 563 -10.15 16.67 6.39
C THR A 563 -11.50 16.46 7.06
N ASN A 564 -12.54 16.28 6.26
CA ASN A 564 -13.84 15.81 6.71
C ASN A 564 -14.15 14.43 6.13
N ASP A 565 -13.59 13.37 6.73
CA ASP A 565 -13.83 11.99 6.27
C ASP A 565 -15.25 11.45 6.60
N SER A 566 -16.16 12.29 7.12
CA SER A 566 -17.55 11.89 7.44
C SER A 566 -18.40 11.59 6.21
N TRP A 567 -17.92 11.98 5.03
CA TRP A 567 -18.45 11.51 3.73
C TRP A 567 -18.45 9.98 3.61
N PHE A 568 -17.50 9.32 4.28
CA PHE A 568 -17.25 7.88 4.19
C PHE A 568 -17.22 7.22 5.58
N SER A 569 -17.91 7.78 6.57
CA SER A 569 -18.07 7.20 7.90
C SER A 569 -18.46 5.72 7.86
N ARG A 570 -17.93 4.97 8.83
CA ARG A 570 -18.06 3.52 9.00
C ARG A 570 -17.55 2.75 7.78
N SER A 571 -16.42 3.19 7.24
CA SER A 571 -15.72 2.55 6.13
C SER A 571 -14.21 2.58 6.33
N VAL A 572 -13.49 2.03 5.35
CA VAL A 572 -12.03 1.92 5.37
C VAL A 572 -11.31 3.13 4.78
N GLU A 573 -12.07 4.04 4.17
CA GLU A 573 -11.55 5.23 3.51
C GLU A 573 -10.69 6.11 4.43
N PRO A 574 -11.08 6.44 5.69
CA PRO A 574 -10.30 7.35 6.52
C PRO A 574 -8.90 6.82 6.83
N VAL A 575 -8.77 5.50 6.95
CA VAL A 575 -7.49 4.83 7.19
C VAL A 575 -6.65 4.79 5.91
N GLN A 576 -7.26 4.52 4.75
CA GLN A 576 -6.56 4.57 3.45
C GLN A 576 -6.05 6.00 3.16
N HIS A 577 -6.86 7.01 3.45
CA HIS A 577 -6.56 8.42 3.27
C HIS A 577 -5.38 8.85 4.15
N ALA A 578 -5.40 8.48 5.44
CA ALA A 578 -4.32 8.80 6.38
C ALA A 578 -2.94 8.26 5.94
N TRP A 579 -2.89 7.09 5.31
CA TRP A 579 -1.65 6.55 4.76
C TRP A 579 -1.11 7.35 3.57
N GLN A 580 -1.96 8.06 2.82
CA GLN A 580 -1.48 9.02 1.81
C GLN A 580 -0.73 10.18 2.47
N SER A 581 -1.25 10.70 3.59
CA SER A 581 -0.56 11.72 4.39
C SER A 581 0.82 11.25 4.87
N VAL A 582 0.95 9.98 5.25
CA VAL A 582 2.24 9.40 5.67
C VAL A 582 3.27 9.45 4.55
N VAL A 583 2.85 9.14 3.33
CA VAL A 583 3.73 9.21 2.16
C VAL A 583 4.19 10.66 1.92
N ARG A 584 3.32 11.67 2.08
CA ARG A 584 3.72 13.08 1.96
C ARG A 584 4.80 13.50 2.97
N ALA A 585 4.72 13.01 4.21
CA ALA A 585 5.76 13.25 5.21
C ALA A 585 7.12 12.65 4.78
N LEU A 586 7.11 11.40 4.30
CA LEU A 586 8.30 10.70 3.82
C LEU A 586 8.95 11.37 2.61
N GLU A 587 8.13 11.84 1.68
CA GLU A 587 8.56 12.51 0.45
C GLU A 587 9.23 13.84 0.70
N THR A 588 8.64 14.63 1.59
CA THR A 588 9.06 16.00 1.84
C THR A 588 10.05 16.13 3.00
N GLY A 589 10.15 15.09 3.82
CA GLY A 589 10.92 15.12 5.07
C GLY A 589 10.33 16.09 6.09
N ARG A 590 9.04 16.45 5.99
CA ARG A 590 8.39 17.41 6.89
C ARG A 590 7.44 16.72 7.86
N PRO A 591 7.38 17.19 9.10
CA PRO A 591 6.34 16.73 10.02
C PRO A 591 4.97 17.20 9.53
N VAL A 592 3.96 16.34 9.70
CA VAL A 592 2.58 16.58 9.33
C VAL A 592 1.70 16.51 10.57
N VAL A 593 0.81 17.50 10.73
CA VAL A 593 -0.30 17.47 11.69
C VAL A 593 -1.55 17.15 10.89
N ARG A 594 -2.18 16.00 11.13
CA ARG A 594 -3.44 15.61 10.46
C ARG A 594 -4.61 15.74 11.43
N THR A 595 -5.70 16.35 10.98
CA THR A 595 -6.93 16.46 11.77
C THR A 595 -8.15 16.13 10.93
N GLY A 596 -8.77 15.00 11.25
CA GLY A 596 -10.03 14.55 10.65
C GLY A 596 -11.22 14.89 11.53
N ASN A 597 -12.39 15.14 10.93
CA ASN A 597 -13.63 15.31 11.69
C ASN A 597 -14.08 13.99 12.33
N SER A 598 -14.31 12.97 11.51
CA SER A 598 -14.60 11.58 11.92
C SER A 598 -13.52 10.61 11.44
N GLY A 599 -12.48 11.13 10.78
CA GLY A 599 -11.36 10.35 10.26
C GLY A 599 -10.14 10.41 11.16
N VAL A 600 -9.07 9.71 10.77
CA VAL A 600 -7.85 9.58 11.56
C VAL A 600 -7.18 10.94 11.77
N SER A 601 -6.96 11.30 13.04
CA SER A 601 -6.20 12.47 13.47
C SER A 601 -4.88 12.06 14.13
N GLY A 602 -3.88 12.94 14.15
CA GLY A 602 -2.60 12.71 14.84
C GLY A 602 -1.42 13.41 14.20
N PHE A 603 -0.23 12.92 14.52
CA PHE A 603 1.05 13.51 14.10
C PHE A 603 1.85 12.51 13.28
N ILE A 604 2.46 12.96 12.19
CA ILE A 604 3.32 12.13 11.35
C ILE A 604 4.69 12.77 11.30
N LEU A 605 5.71 12.01 11.69
CA LEU A 605 7.09 12.44 11.68
C LEU A 605 7.69 12.35 10.27
N PRO A 606 8.74 13.12 9.96
CA PRO A 606 9.48 13.07 8.69
C PRO A 606 9.93 11.69 8.20
N ASN A 607 10.11 10.73 9.10
CA ASN A 607 10.49 9.35 8.78
C ASN A 607 9.28 8.44 8.47
N GLY A 608 8.06 8.98 8.43
CA GLY A 608 6.81 8.26 8.22
C GLY A 608 6.26 7.57 9.46
N SER A 609 6.89 7.70 10.64
CA SER A 609 6.29 7.23 11.90
C SER A 609 5.08 8.08 12.23
N ALA A 610 3.93 7.45 12.45
CA ALA A 610 2.68 8.13 12.76
C ALA A 610 2.21 7.85 14.19
N HIS A 611 1.89 8.90 14.92
CA HIS A 611 1.35 8.90 16.27
C HIS A 611 -0.12 9.31 16.17
N TRP A 612 -0.97 8.33 15.92
CA TRP A 612 -2.41 8.55 15.75
C TRP A 612 -3.10 8.83 17.09
N LEU A 613 -4.13 9.66 17.05
CA LEU A 613 -5.15 9.71 18.09
C LEU A 613 -5.84 8.35 18.06
N ALA A 614 -5.68 7.59 19.14
CA ALA A 614 -6.05 6.18 19.18
C ALA A 614 -6.88 5.86 20.41
N ASP A 615 -7.61 4.74 20.34
CA ASP A 615 -8.27 4.13 21.48
C ASP A 615 -7.26 3.50 22.47
N GLY A 616 -7.78 2.89 23.54
CA GLY A 616 -6.95 2.24 24.57
C GLY A 616 -6.09 1.07 24.05
N ASP A 617 -6.42 0.51 22.88
CA ASP A 617 -5.70 -0.59 22.24
C ASP A 617 -4.66 -0.08 21.21
N GLY A 618 -4.56 1.23 21.01
CA GLY A 618 -3.65 1.85 20.04
C GLY A 618 -4.18 1.83 18.60
N THR A 619 -5.47 1.54 18.40
CA THR A 619 -6.11 1.61 17.08
C THR A 619 -6.50 3.06 16.77
N PRO A 620 -6.22 3.58 15.56
CA PRO A 620 -6.63 4.93 15.18
C PRO A 620 -8.13 5.16 15.39
N LEU A 621 -8.47 6.27 16.04
CA LEU A 621 -9.82 6.61 16.42
C LEU A 621 -10.60 7.11 15.19
N VAL A 622 -11.64 6.39 14.78
CA VAL A 622 -12.47 6.67 13.60
C VAL A 622 -13.93 6.68 14.01
N ASP A 623 -14.70 7.64 13.50
CA ASP A 623 -16.11 7.88 13.86
C ASP A 623 -16.34 8.05 15.36
N GLU A 624 -15.35 8.63 16.06
CA GLU A 624 -15.36 8.86 17.50
C GLU A 624 -14.74 10.22 17.85
N ARG A 625 -15.00 10.70 19.06
CA ARG A 625 -14.50 11.98 19.58
C ARG A 625 -13.17 11.81 20.28
N GLY A 626 -12.28 12.78 20.14
CA GLY A 626 -11.07 12.80 20.92
C GLY A 626 -10.22 14.03 20.69
N VAL A 627 -9.19 14.16 21.52
CA VAL A 627 -8.16 15.18 21.37
C VAL A 627 -6.79 14.56 21.64
N GLN A 628 -5.77 15.11 21.00
CA GLN A 628 -4.38 14.76 21.26
C GLN A 628 -3.55 16.03 21.20
N ALA A 629 -2.61 16.17 22.13
CA ALA A 629 -1.59 17.20 22.08
C ALA A 629 -0.20 16.55 22.08
N GLU A 630 0.69 17.05 21.24
CA GLU A 630 2.06 16.55 21.14
C GLU A 630 3.04 17.70 20.87
N ARG A 631 4.31 17.48 21.23
CA ARG A 631 5.40 18.38 20.83
C ARG A 631 5.86 18.00 19.42
N LEU A 632 5.49 18.81 18.44
CA LEU A 632 5.96 18.72 17.08
C LEU A 632 7.35 19.34 16.96
N PHE A 633 8.37 18.57 16.60
CA PHE A 633 9.71 19.11 16.36
C PHE A 633 9.81 19.61 14.93
N VAL A 634 10.06 20.91 14.79
CA VAL A 634 10.20 21.59 13.50
C VAL A 634 11.61 22.13 13.35
N ASP A 635 12.24 21.84 12.22
CA ASP A 635 13.59 22.29 11.91
C ASP A 635 13.56 23.78 11.50
N GLU A 636 14.47 24.59 12.04
CA GLU A 636 14.59 26.01 11.67
C GLU A 636 15.08 26.19 10.23
N GLU A 637 16.06 25.37 9.84
CA GLU A 637 16.67 25.33 8.51
C GLU A 637 16.59 23.90 7.93
N PRO A 638 15.39 23.48 7.53
CA PRO A 638 15.15 22.12 7.09
C PRO A 638 15.85 21.82 5.76
N VAL A 639 16.42 20.62 5.64
CA VAL A 639 17.07 20.16 4.41
C VAL A 639 16.04 19.53 3.47
N ASP A 640 15.92 20.08 2.27
CA ASP A 640 15.04 19.52 1.25
C ASP A 640 15.54 18.16 0.77
N THR A 641 14.62 17.20 0.73
CA THR A 641 14.83 15.87 0.14
C THR A 641 15.13 15.97 -1.35
N VAL A 642 15.70 14.91 -1.93
CA VAL A 642 15.95 14.85 -3.38
C VAL A 642 14.62 14.94 -4.15
N TYR A 643 13.55 14.33 -3.63
CA TYR A 643 12.23 14.43 -4.21
C TYR A 643 11.68 15.86 -4.21
N VAL A 644 11.90 16.65 -3.15
CA VAL A 644 11.48 18.07 -3.13
C VAL A 644 12.19 18.88 -4.23
N ARG A 645 13.47 18.58 -4.48
CA ARG A 645 14.31 19.30 -5.45
C ARG A 645 13.95 18.97 -6.91
N PHE A 646 13.76 17.69 -7.23
CA PHE A 646 13.59 17.22 -8.61
C PHE A 646 12.16 16.80 -8.97
N GLY A 647 11.35 16.50 -7.97
CA GLY A 647 9.98 16.01 -8.16
C GLY A 647 9.92 14.75 -9.00
N ASP A 648 8.88 14.68 -9.85
CA ASP A 648 8.63 13.53 -10.73
C ASP A 648 9.39 13.63 -12.07
N GLY A 649 10.18 14.69 -12.28
CA GLY A 649 10.91 14.94 -13.53
C GLY A 649 11.74 13.75 -14.04
N PRO A 650 12.61 13.14 -13.19
CA PRO A 650 13.39 11.96 -13.60
C PRO A 650 12.52 10.78 -14.05
N LEU A 651 11.40 10.51 -13.35
CA LEU A 651 10.46 9.46 -13.72
C LEU A 651 9.83 9.75 -15.09
N LEU A 652 9.37 10.99 -15.31
CA LEU A 652 8.70 11.39 -16.56
C LEU A 652 9.63 11.29 -17.77
N VAL A 653 10.90 11.68 -17.61
CA VAL A 653 11.92 11.53 -18.66
C VAL A 653 12.13 10.05 -18.99
N LEU A 654 12.30 9.19 -17.97
CA LEU A 654 12.49 7.75 -18.19
C LEU A 654 11.25 7.10 -18.82
N PHE A 655 10.06 7.42 -18.31
CA PHE A 655 8.79 6.87 -18.79
C PHE A 655 8.52 7.30 -20.24
N GLY A 656 8.63 8.59 -20.55
CA GLY A 656 8.49 9.11 -21.90
C GLY A 656 9.52 8.51 -22.87
N GLY A 657 10.79 8.44 -22.45
CA GLY A 657 11.87 7.82 -23.24
C GLY A 657 11.60 6.35 -23.56
N ILE A 658 11.11 5.57 -22.58
CA ILE A 658 10.71 4.18 -22.78
C ILE A 658 9.57 4.07 -23.79
N LEU A 659 8.51 4.87 -23.64
CA LEU A 659 7.37 4.84 -24.56
C LEU A 659 7.78 5.19 -26.00
N LEU A 660 8.64 6.21 -26.16
CA LEU A 660 9.19 6.60 -27.47
C LEU A 660 10.06 5.50 -28.07
N ALA A 661 10.92 4.85 -27.27
CA ALA A 661 11.74 3.73 -27.71
C ALA A 661 10.88 2.53 -28.17
N MET A 662 9.81 2.22 -27.43
CA MET A 662 8.85 1.17 -27.79
C MET A 662 8.13 1.50 -29.11
N LEU A 663 7.71 2.76 -29.29
CA LEU A 663 7.08 3.22 -30.53
C LEU A 663 8.04 3.17 -31.73
N ALA A 664 9.26 3.68 -31.57
CA ALA A 664 10.29 3.66 -32.61
C ALA A 664 10.62 2.23 -33.05
N THR A 665 10.77 1.31 -32.09
CA THR A 665 11.01 -0.12 -32.37
C THR A 665 9.85 -0.74 -33.16
N ARG A 666 8.60 -0.41 -32.80
CA ARG A 666 7.41 -0.88 -33.52
C ARG A 666 7.37 -0.35 -34.95
N LEU A 667 7.65 0.93 -35.17
CA LEU A 667 7.66 1.55 -36.50
C LEU A 667 8.79 0.98 -37.38
N ALA A 668 9.98 0.80 -36.81
CA ALA A 668 11.12 0.19 -37.51
C ALA A 668 10.81 -1.25 -37.94
N ASN A 669 10.23 -2.06 -37.06
CA ASN A 669 9.82 -3.43 -37.40
C ASN A 669 8.72 -3.45 -38.47
N GLY A 670 7.75 -2.53 -38.40
CA GLY A 670 6.73 -2.38 -39.43
C GLY A 670 7.31 -2.04 -40.81
N ARG A 671 8.32 -1.16 -40.87
CA ARG A 671 9.04 -0.85 -42.12
C ARG A 671 9.82 -2.06 -42.65
N LYS A 672 10.47 -2.83 -41.78
CA LYS A 672 11.16 -4.07 -42.18
C LYS A 672 10.20 -5.08 -42.81
N VAL A 673 9.05 -5.31 -42.18
CA VAL A 673 8.02 -6.22 -42.71
C VAL A 673 7.49 -5.73 -44.06
N ARG A 674 7.20 -4.43 -44.20
CA ARG A 674 6.78 -3.85 -45.50
C ARG A 674 7.83 -4.00 -46.58
N ARG A 675 9.12 -3.79 -46.27
CA ARG A 675 10.23 -3.98 -47.21
C ARG A 675 10.40 -5.46 -47.60
N ALA A 676 10.27 -6.37 -46.64
CA ALA A 676 10.33 -7.80 -46.91
C ALA A 676 9.17 -8.24 -47.83
N LEU A 677 7.94 -7.78 -47.54
CA LEU A 677 6.78 -8.03 -48.40
C LEU A 677 6.96 -7.44 -49.81
N ALA A 678 7.45 -6.21 -49.92
CA ALA A 678 7.73 -5.59 -51.22
C ALA A 678 8.76 -6.40 -52.02
N LYS A 679 9.84 -6.86 -51.38
CA LYS A 679 10.86 -7.71 -52.02
C LYS A 679 10.30 -9.08 -52.43
N THR A 680 9.39 -9.67 -51.64
CA THR A 680 8.71 -10.92 -52.02
C THR A 680 7.78 -10.72 -53.20
N ILE A 681 7.05 -9.59 -53.25
CA ILE A 681 6.17 -9.26 -54.38
C ILE A 681 7.00 -9.04 -55.65
N GLU A 682 8.06 -8.23 -55.58
CA GLU A 682 8.98 -7.96 -56.71
C GLU A 682 9.66 -9.24 -57.21
N ASN A 683 10.05 -10.14 -56.31
CA ASN A 683 10.59 -11.46 -56.70
C ASN A 683 9.53 -12.35 -57.39
N ASN A 684 8.27 -12.30 -56.96
CA ASN A 684 7.19 -13.07 -57.57
C ASN A 684 6.77 -12.51 -58.93
N GLU A 685 6.78 -11.18 -59.11
CA GLU A 685 6.54 -10.52 -60.41
C GLU A 685 7.68 -10.83 -61.40
N ASN A 686 8.94 -10.79 -60.97
CA ASN A 686 10.07 -11.20 -61.80
C ASN A 686 10.07 -12.69 -62.19
N ILE A 687 9.44 -13.56 -61.39
CA ILE A 687 9.24 -14.98 -61.73
C ILE A 687 8.10 -15.13 -62.75
N ALA A 688 7.06 -14.30 -62.69
CA ALA A 688 5.97 -14.29 -63.65
C ALA A 688 6.41 -13.76 -65.03
N ASP A 689 7.24 -12.70 -65.06
CA ASP A 689 7.75 -12.11 -66.31
C ASP A 689 8.83 -12.95 -67.00
N ASN A 690 9.60 -13.75 -66.26
CA ASN A 690 10.59 -14.69 -66.82
C ASN A 690 10.02 -16.10 -67.08
N GLY A 691 8.73 -16.32 -66.84
CA GLY A 691 8.04 -17.61 -66.94
C GLY A 691 7.14 -17.80 -68.17
N LEU A 692 7.11 -16.83 -69.10
CA LEU A 692 6.44 -16.94 -70.39
C LEU A 692 7.38 -16.47 -71.52
N LEU A 693 8.34 -17.33 -71.86
CA LEU A 693 8.98 -17.38 -73.18
C LEU A 693 9.13 -18.84 -73.59
#